data_AF-A0A3N5KE11-F1
#
_entry.id   AF-A0A3N5KE11-F1
#
_cell.length_a   1.000
_cell.length_b   1.000
_cell.length_c   1.000
_cell.angle_alpha   90.00
_cell.angle_beta   90.00
_cell.angle_gamma   90.00
#
_symmetry.space_group_name_H-M   'P 1'
#
loop_
_entity.id
_entity.type
_entity.pdbx_description
1 polymer ?
#
loop_
_entity_poly.entity_id
_entity_poly.type
_entity_poly.pdbx_seq_one_letter_code
_entity_poly.pdbx_strand_id
1 'polypeptide(L)'
;MNTFFKKFIKECPKTGRIIGFKYPTGLSRVLLPILGLAAMVWILIRVLPKPSRLSYPCVRTAMPIASGFIGYIAMLGLSTIAFFRSKKSIRYYPVFFLGSFLVCSISGFVLFENGFLYKEIVLTADASVNANEPMGIAQGIKGKEGRVVWVHNPNAVNQNCSPSLLNHAWWMAENNNQPVIDSMVSAAIDSLTGQKSDSAAWKAIFQYHNEKRGKGAANYVAGEKIFIKINECSGWDGNFKKTDLSKVNGNWYGMSETTPAMVLAVLRQLINVVHVAQSDIYIGDPIRNIYKEWYEQWHPQYPDVHYLGFDNYTSLGREQVKPSANAAAKIHYSDRGTILRSNVMYPTSVVGTDPIWYDSLYTIYEDAEYMLNIPQLKGHMRAGITMFAKNHFGSQSRASAGHLHSGLPCPTQLDYGDTSRAGYGLYRVQVDLMTQSLLRKKNLIFLMDALWGTDYEQDKPLKWKMAPFNNTYSSSVFASFDNVAIESVGYDFLRSEFTVANITGKYAFVQVRGVDDYLHQAADSTNWPAGIKYDPDSTGVHIYSLGVHEHWNNAIDKKYSRNLGTGNGIELKSVEQGRPTSVAGQEIGTPEYFTLNQNYPNPFNPTTNISYSIPTNSRVVIKIYTAAGREVGTIENTVRSAGTYTISFDAKHLASGVYFYRLTTHNHSATKKFVLIK
;
A
#
# COMPACT_ATOMS: atom_id res chain seq x y z
N MET A 1 30.48 28.38 -42.07
CA MET A 1 30.68 27.25 -41.13
C MET A 1 31.03 26.01 -41.95
N ASN A 2 32.19 25.42 -41.68
CA ASN A 2 32.85 24.39 -42.50
C ASN A 2 31.96 23.16 -42.76
N THR A 3 31.97 22.64 -43.98
CA THR A 3 31.15 21.50 -44.50
C THR A 3 31.28 20.21 -43.68
N PHE A 4 32.32 20.11 -42.85
CA PHE A 4 32.56 18.99 -41.94
C PHE A 4 31.59 18.93 -40.75
N PHE A 5 31.21 20.08 -40.17
CA PHE A 5 30.39 20.12 -38.96
C PHE A 5 28.92 19.78 -39.22
N LYS A 6 28.40 20.06 -40.42
CA LYS A 6 27.02 19.72 -40.82
C LYS A 6 26.72 18.22 -40.81
N LYS A 7 27.73 17.35 -40.91
CA LYS A 7 27.55 15.88 -40.88
C LYS A 7 27.12 15.35 -39.51
N PHE A 8 27.38 16.09 -38.44
CA PHE A 8 27.17 15.63 -37.06
C PHE A 8 25.96 16.26 -36.37
N ILE A 9 25.19 17.10 -37.08
CA ILE A 9 24.08 17.88 -36.53
C ILE A 9 22.76 17.44 -37.18
N LYS A 10 21.68 17.33 -36.39
CA LYS A 10 20.29 17.18 -36.85
C LYS A 10 19.63 18.56 -36.83
N GLU A 11 19.09 18.98 -37.98
CA GLU A 11 18.37 20.25 -38.13
C GLU A 11 16.89 19.99 -38.42
N CYS A 12 16.02 20.88 -37.92
CA CYS A 12 14.59 20.84 -38.19
C CYS A 12 14.31 21.22 -39.65
N PRO A 13 13.64 20.36 -40.45
CA PRO A 13 13.46 20.62 -41.89
C PRO A 13 12.64 21.87 -42.23
N LYS A 14 11.74 22.30 -41.33
CA LYS A 14 10.89 23.49 -41.55
C LYS A 14 11.51 24.81 -41.10
N THR A 15 12.42 24.79 -40.12
CA THR A 15 12.89 26.03 -39.46
C THR A 15 14.41 26.21 -39.47
N GLY A 16 15.17 25.20 -39.90
CA GLY A 16 16.65 25.25 -39.94
C GLY A 16 17.33 25.28 -38.56
N ARG A 17 16.58 25.21 -37.46
CA ARG A 17 17.15 25.17 -36.11
C ARG A 17 17.73 23.80 -35.77
N ILE A 18 18.86 23.80 -35.05
CA ILE A 18 19.53 22.60 -34.58
C ILE A 18 18.69 21.93 -33.49
N ILE A 19 18.34 20.65 -33.70
CA ILE A 19 17.48 19.85 -32.82
C ILE A 19 18.19 18.62 -32.21
N GLY A 20 19.48 18.43 -32.52
CA GLY A 20 20.30 17.38 -31.89
C GLY A 20 21.56 17.04 -32.69
N PHE A 21 22.27 15.98 -32.30
CA PHE A 21 23.48 15.49 -32.97
C PHE A 21 23.27 14.09 -33.57
N LYS A 22 23.97 13.78 -34.67
CA LYS A 22 24.04 12.44 -35.28
C LYS A 22 25.31 11.73 -34.78
N TYR A 23 25.18 10.58 -34.14
CA TYR A 23 26.31 9.77 -33.67
C TYR A 23 26.71 8.72 -34.71
N PRO A 24 27.99 8.65 -35.14
CA PRO A 24 28.45 7.60 -36.04
C PRO A 24 28.73 6.30 -35.28
N THR A 25 28.20 5.18 -35.79
CA THR A 25 28.50 3.83 -35.28
C THR A 25 29.96 3.49 -35.52
N GLY A 26 30.73 3.33 -34.44
CA GLY A 26 32.14 2.92 -34.46
C GLY A 26 33.09 3.82 -33.66
N LEU A 27 32.73 5.09 -33.43
CA LEU A 27 33.59 6.02 -32.69
C LEU A 27 33.71 5.65 -31.20
N SER A 28 32.69 4.99 -30.63
CA SER A 28 32.65 4.56 -29.22
C SER A 28 33.78 3.60 -28.82
N ARG A 29 34.31 2.81 -29.78
CA ARG A 29 35.39 1.84 -29.53
C ARG A 29 36.77 2.48 -29.36
N VAL A 30 36.96 3.69 -29.89
CA VAL A 30 38.23 4.44 -29.80
C VAL A 30 38.14 5.60 -28.79
N LEU A 31 36.92 6.10 -28.55
CA LEU A 31 36.64 7.14 -27.55
C LEU A 31 37.03 6.73 -26.12
N LEU A 32 36.74 5.48 -25.73
CA LEU A 32 37.00 4.99 -24.38
C LEU A 32 38.51 4.99 -24.01
N PRO A 33 39.44 4.44 -24.82
CA PRO A 33 40.87 4.50 -24.50
C PRO A 33 41.46 5.91 -24.60
N ILE A 34 40.98 6.75 -25.53
CA ILE A 34 41.47 8.13 -25.66
C ILE A 34 41.02 8.99 -24.46
N LEU A 35 39.74 8.90 -24.07
CA LEU A 35 39.23 9.62 -22.90
C LEU A 35 39.83 9.08 -21.59
N GLY A 36 40.03 7.77 -21.49
CA GLY A 36 40.73 7.12 -20.38
C GLY A 36 42.16 7.61 -20.20
N LEU A 37 42.94 7.63 -21.28
CA LEU A 37 44.31 8.13 -21.30
C LEU A 37 44.36 9.63 -20.99
N ALA A 38 43.48 10.43 -21.60
CA ALA A 38 43.40 11.86 -21.36
C ALA A 38 43.04 12.18 -19.89
N ALA A 39 42.10 11.44 -19.30
CA ALA A 39 41.73 11.57 -17.89
C ALA A 39 42.90 11.19 -16.97
N MET A 40 43.60 10.10 -17.27
CA MET A 40 44.77 9.65 -16.50
C MET A 40 45.91 10.68 -16.55
N VAL A 41 46.28 11.14 -17.75
CA VAL A 41 47.34 12.16 -17.94
C VAL A 41 46.95 13.47 -17.25
N TRP A 42 45.70 13.90 -17.39
CA TRP A 42 45.22 15.11 -16.75
C TRP A 42 45.24 15.01 -15.22
N ILE A 43 44.84 13.87 -14.64
CA ILE A 43 44.97 13.61 -13.19
C ILE A 43 46.42 13.65 -12.75
N LEU A 44 47.33 12.97 -13.46
CA LEU A 44 48.76 12.96 -13.13
C LEU A 44 49.35 14.38 -13.14
N ILE A 45 49.06 15.17 -14.17
CA ILE A 45 49.52 16.57 -14.28
C ILE A 45 48.95 17.44 -13.14
N ARG A 46 47.70 17.22 -12.73
CA ARG A 46 47.01 18.10 -11.76
C ARG A 46 47.29 17.73 -10.31
N VAL A 47 47.42 16.43 -10.01
CA VAL A 47 47.47 15.87 -8.66
C VAL A 47 48.90 15.63 -8.18
N LEU A 48 49.83 15.15 -9.03
CA LEU A 48 51.21 14.90 -8.60
C LEU A 48 51.91 16.15 -8.02
N PRO A 49 51.75 17.37 -8.59
CA PRO A 49 52.37 18.56 -8.02
C PRO A 49 51.72 19.03 -6.70
N LYS A 50 50.46 18.63 -6.44
CA LYS A 50 49.72 19.02 -5.24
C LYS A 50 48.63 18.00 -4.89
N PRO A 51 48.94 17.00 -4.03
CA PRO A 51 48.04 15.89 -3.72
C PRO A 51 46.66 16.29 -3.16
N SER A 52 46.56 17.44 -2.49
CA SER A 52 45.27 17.91 -1.95
C SER A 52 44.20 18.19 -3.00
N ARG A 53 44.54 18.26 -4.29
CA ARG A 53 43.59 18.42 -5.40
C ARG A 53 42.74 17.18 -5.69
N LEU A 54 43.03 16.04 -5.06
CA LEU A 54 42.20 14.82 -5.10
C LEU A 54 40.74 15.07 -4.68
N SER A 55 40.49 16.08 -3.84
CA SER A 55 39.14 16.43 -3.36
C SER A 55 38.31 17.23 -4.36
N TYR A 56 38.90 17.72 -5.46
CA TYR A 56 38.20 18.61 -6.37
C TYR A 56 37.14 17.86 -7.20
N PRO A 57 35.95 18.46 -7.44
CA PRO A 57 34.86 17.80 -8.16
C PRO A 57 35.28 17.25 -9.53
N CYS A 58 36.06 18.02 -10.30
CA CYS A 58 36.53 17.61 -11.62
C CYS A 58 37.53 16.45 -11.59
N VAL A 59 38.35 16.33 -10.54
CA VAL A 59 39.26 15.19 -10.34
C VAL A 59 38.48 13.96 -9.91
N ARG A 60 37.47 14.13 -9.05
CA ARG A 60 36.57 13.04 -8.62
C ARG A 60 35.74 12.48 -9.77
N THR A 61 35.32 13.30 -10.74
CA THR A 61 34.64 12.82 -11.95
C THR A 61 35.59 12.12 -12.92
N ALA A 62 36.84 12.58 -13.05
CA ALA A 62 37.82 11.98 -13.96
C ALA A 62 38.42 10.66 -13.42
N MET A 63 38.44 10.47 -12.09
CA MET A 63 39.05 9.31 -11.43
C MET A 63 38.51 7.96 -11.89
N PRO A 64 37.18 7.71 -11.87
CA PRO A 64 36.63 6.43 -12.31
C PRO A 64 36.99 6.10 -13.76
N ILE A 65 37.05 7.13 -14.63
CA ILE A 65 37.40 7.00 -16.05
C ILE A 65 38.87 6.59 -16.21
N ALA A 66 39.78 7.21 -15.46
CA ALA A 66 41.20 6.85 -15.45
C ALA A 66 41.45 5.46 -14.83
N SER A 67 40.78 5.12 -13.73
CA SER A 67 40.87 3.81 -13.08
C SER A 67 40.38 2.68 -13.99
N GLY A 68 39.26 2.87 -14.70
CA GLY A 68 38.77 1.92 -15.69
C GLY A 68 39.76 1.69 -16.84
N PHE A 69 40.46 2.75 -17.28
CA PHE A 69 41.50 2.66 -18.30
C PHE A 69 42.75 1.90 -17.83
N ILE A 70 43.18 2.11 -16.58
CA ILE A 70 44.30 1.35 -15.99
C ILE A 70 43.94 -0.13 -15.89
N GLY A 71 42.72 -0.45 -15.46
CA GLY A 71 42.21 -1.83 -15.43
C GLY A 71 42.22 -2.49 -16.81
N TYR A 72 41.78 -1.75 -17.85
CA TYR A 72 41.81 -2.21 -19.24
C TYR A 72 43.23 -2.52 -19.73
N ILE A 73 44.21 -1.65 -19.47
CA ILE A 73 45.63 -1.91 -19.82
C ILE A 73 46.21 -3.09 -19.05
N ALA A 74 45.91 -3.20 -17.74
CA ALA A 74 46.38 -4.30 -16.91
C ALA A 74 45.86 -5.65 -17.40
N MET A 75 44.58 -5.74 -17.78
CA MET A 75 43.99 -6.96 -18.35
C MET A 75 44.60 -7.33 -19.70
N LEU A 76 44.85 -6.35 -20.58
CA LEU A 76 45.56 -6.59 -21.85
C LEU A 76 46.98 -7.08 -21.61
N GLY A 77 47.72 -6.47 -20.68
CA GLY A 77 49.08 -6.88 -20.31
C GLY A 77 49.11 -8.30 -19.74
N LEU A 78 48.23 -8.62 -18.79
CA LEU A 78 48.13 -9.96 -18.20
C LEU A 78 47.73 -11.02 -19.23
N SER A 79 46.80 -10.72 -20.12
CA SER A 79 46.39 -11.62 -21.21
C SER A 79 47.54 -11.88 -22.19
N THR A 80 48.33 -10.84 -22.48
CA THR A 80 49.49 -10.92 -23.37
C THR A 80 50.64 -11.71 -22.71
N ILE A 81 50.90 -11.49 -21.43
CA ILE A 81 51.89 -12.26 -20.66
C ILE A 81 51.48 -13.73 -20.55
N ALA A 82 50.19 -14.01 -20.29
CA ALA A 82 49.66 -15.37 -20.28
C ALA A 82 49.80 -16.06 -21.64
N PHE A 83 49.54 -15.33 -22.73
CA PHE A 83 49.73 -15.79 -24.11
C PHE A 83 51.19 -16.18 -24.38
N PHE A 84 52.15 -15.29 -24.05
CA PHE A 84 53.58 -15.53 -24.29
C PHE A 84 54.23 -16.53 -23.31
N ARG A 85 53.66 -16.74 -22.11
CA ARG A 85 54.13 -17.76 -21.16
C ARG A 85 53.58 -19.16 -21.46
N SER A 86 52.58 -19.30 -22.33
CA SER A 86 52.08 -20.60 -22.78
C SER A 86 53.04 -21.25 -23.80
N LYS A 87 54.16 -21.82 -23.32
CA LYS A 87 55.24 -22.37 -24.17
C LYS A 87 54.94 -23.73 -24.83
N LYS A 88 53.70 -24.24 -24.82
CA LYS A 88 53.31 -25.49 -25.52
C LYS A 88 51.89 -25.43 -26.08
N SER A 89 51.81 -25.65 -27.40
CA SER A 89 50.65 -25.83 -28.30
C SER A 89 49.23 -25.61 -27.76
N ILE A 90 48.64 -24.50 -28.19
CA ILE A 90 47.22 -24.10 -28.14
C ILE A 90 46.25 -25.11 -28.81
N ARG A 91 46.74 -26.22 -29.38
CA ARG A 91 45.95 -27.15 -30.21
C ARG A 91 45.06 -28.14 -29.44
N TYR A 92 45.17 -28.25 -28.11
CA TYR A 92 44.50 -29.32 -27.36
C TYR A 92 43.49 -28.90 -26.27
N TYR A 93 43.29 -27.60 -25.97
CA TYR A 93 42.37 -27.20 -24.90
C TYR A 93 41.48 -25.99 -25.23
N PRO A 94 40.67 -26.04 -26.31
CA PRO A 94 39.68 -24.99 -26.59
C PRO A 94 38.63 -24.86 -25.47
N VAL A 95 38.30 -25.97 -24.79
CA VAL A 95 37.33 -26.00 -23.69
C VAL A 95 37.85 -25.28 -22.43
N PHE A 96 39.16 -25.33 -22.17
CA PHE A 96 39.75 -24.68 -21.00
C PHE A 96 39.76 -23.15 -21.14
N PHE A 97 40.05 -22.64 -22.36
CA PHE A 97 39.98 -21.21 -22.65
C PHE A 97 38.54 -20.69 -22.71
N LEU A 98 37.60 -21.48 -23.26
CA LEU A 98 36.18 -21.12 -23.21
C LEU A 98 35.67 -21.09 -21.78
N GLY A 99 36.05 -22.07 -20.96
CA GLY A 99 35.69 -22.15 -19.54
C GLY A 99 36.28 -21.03 -18.70
N SER A 100 37.57 -20.69 -18.88
CA SER A 100 38.20 -19.59 -18.15
C SER A 100 37.73 -18.21 -18.64
N PHE A 101 37.41 -18.05 -19.92
CA PHE A 101 36.76 -16.83 -20.41
C PHE A 101 35.33 -16.70 -19.85
N LEU A 102 34.56 -17.81 -19.79
CA LEU A 102 33.23 -17.82 -19.17
C LEU A 102 33.32 -17.50 -17.68
N VAL A 103 34.24 -18.13 -16.94
CA VAL A 103 34.43 -17.90 -15.51
C VAL A 103 34.89 -16.48 -15.25
N CYS A 104 35.85 -15.92 -16.01
CA CYS A 104 36.26 -14.53 -15.84
C CYS A 104 35.18 -13.53 -16.29
N SER A 105 34.34 -13.87 -17.27
CA SER A 105 33.20 -13.05 -17.69
C SER A 105 32.07 -13.10 -16.67
N ILE A 106 31.80 -14.25 -16.08
CA ILE A 106 30.82 -14.44 -15.00
C ILE A 106 31.34 -13.76 -13.73
N SER A 107 32.60 -13.94 -13.35
CA SER A 107 33.23 -13.24 -12.22
C SER A 107 33.31 -11.74 -12.45
N GLY A 108 33.60 -11.29 -13.68
CA GLY A 108 33.59 -9.88 -14.05
C GLY A 108 32.18 -9.28 -14.05
N PHE A 109 31.17 -10.03 -14.48
CA PHE A 109 29.77 -9.64 -14.43
C PHE A 109 29.24 -9.62 -13.00
N VAL A 110 29.59 -10.62 -12.19
CA VAL A 110 29.31 -10.70 -10.75
C VAL A 110 30.03 -9.57 -10.01
N LEU A 111 31.27 -9.21 -10.36
CA LEU A 111 31.98 -8.07 -9.78
C LEU A 111 31.52 -6.70 -10.32
N PHE A 112 30.91 -6.64 -11.51
CA PHE A 112 30.32 -5.41 -12.06
C PHE A 112 28.94 -5.15 -11.47
N GLU A 113 28.12 -6.19 -11.27
CA GLU A 113 26.90 -6.13 -10.46
C GLU A 113 27.23 -5.86 -8.99
N ASN A 114 28.24 -6.52 -8.43
CA ASN A 114 28.66 -6.27 -7.04
C ASN A 114 29.51 -5.00 -6.88
N GLY A 115 30.04 -4.40 -7.93
CA GLY A 115 30.72 -3.08 -7.89
C GLY A 115 29.70 -1.93 -7.78
N PHE A 116 28.45 -2.20 -8.16
CA PHE A 116 27.24 -1.46 -7.81
C PHE A 116 26.57 -2.04 -6.55
N LEU A 117 27.30 -2.74 -5.67
CA LEU A 117 26.84 -2.97 -4.30
C LEU A 117 26.69 -1.59 -3.67
N TYR A 118 25.44 -1.10 -3.70
CA TYR A 118 24.84 -0.33 -2.63
C TYR A 118 25.57 -0.70 -1.36
N LYS A 119 26.34 0.24 -0.81
CA LYS A 119 26.87 0.12 0.54
C LYS A 119 25.69 -0.36 1.39
N GLU A 120 25.77 -1.55 1.99
CA GLU A 120 24.70 -2.04 2.87
C GLU A 120 24.51 -0.98 3.94
N ILE A 121 23.50 -0.12 3.76
CA ILE A 121 23.03 0.76 4.81
C ILE A 121 22.27 -0.18 5.72
N VAL A 122 23.00 -0.77 6.66
CA VAL A 122 22.41 -1.36 7.85
C VAL A 122 21.84 -0.17 8.62
N LEU A 123 20.56 0.15 8.36
CA LEU A 123 19.80 0.98 9.28
C LEU A 123 19.87 0.26 10.62
N THR A 124 20.42 0.92 11.64
CA THR A 124 20.46 0.36 13.00
C THR A 124 19.02 0.19 13.46
N ALA A 125 18.54 -1.06 13.39
CA ALA A 125 17.24 -1.46 13.89
C ALA A 125 17.28 -1.39 15.43
N ASP A 126 17.08 -0.20 15.97
CA ASP A 126 17.04 0.06 17.41
C ASP A 126 15.96 1.10 17.70
N ALA A 127 14.71 0.67 17.53
CA ALA A 127 13.55 1.33 18.11
C ALA A 127 13.43 0.88 19.57
N SER A 128 14.32 1.39 20.44
CA SER A 128 14.11 1.25 21.88
C SER A 128 12.85 2.02 22.26
N VAL A 129 11.86 1.28 22.78
CA VAL A 129 10.58 1.83 23.23
C VAL A 129 10.29 1.29 24.62
N ASN A 130 9.82 2.18 25.50
CA ASN A 130 9.39 1.80 26.83
C ASN A 130 7.95 1.29 26.77
N ALA A 131 7.73 0.11 27.33
CA ALA A 131 6.40 -0.46 27.43
C ALA A 131 5.61 0.20 28.55
N ASN A 132 4.30 0.36 28.35
CA ASN A 132 3.34 0.74 29.38
C ASN A 132 3.62 2.07 30.09
N GLU A 133 4.16 3.05 29.35
CA GLU A 133 4.34 4.44 29.80
C GLU A 133 3.38 5.37 29.05
N PRO A 134 2.09 5.46 29.47
CA PRO A 134 1.09 6.25 28.76
C PRO A 134 1.38 7.75 28.83
N MET A 135 1.32 8.41 27.68
CA MET A 135 1.39 9.86 27.54
C MET A 135 0.21 10.41 26.75
N GLY A 136 -0.20 11.63 27.05
CA GLY A 136 -1.36 12.26 26.43
C GLY A 136 -2.69 11.89 27.09
N ILE A 137 -3.79 12.26 26.43
CA ILE A 137 -5.16 12.15 26.96
C ILE A 137 -5.97 11.24 26.05
N ALA A 138 -6.31 10.07 26.58
CA ALA A 138 -7.10 9.06 25.91
C ALA A 138 -8.47 9.61 25.46
N GLN A 139 -8.85 9.34 24.20
CA GLN A 139 -10.13 9.73 23.62
C GLN A 139 -11.08 8.54 23.49
N GLY A 140 -12.39 8.79 23.54
CA GLY A 140 -13.41 7.76 23.35
C GLY A 140 -14.69 8.03 24.15
N ILE A 141 -15.69 7.20 23.91
CA ILE A 141 -16.93 7.19 24.70
C ILE A 141 -16.58 6.91 26.16
N LYS A 142 -17.31 7.54 27.09
CA LYS A 142 -17.13 7.39 28.54
C LYS A 142 -16.92 5.93 28.96
N GLY A 143 -15.81 5.67 29.66
CA GLY A 143 -15.40 4.34 30.13
C GLY A 143 -14.67 3.48 29.08
N LYS A 144 -14.48 3.99 27.86
CA LYS A 144 -13.80 3.33 26.73
C LYS A 144 -12.74 4.23 26.09
N GLU A 145 -12.24 5.20 26.85
CA GLU A 145 -11.17 6.09 26.42
C GLU A 145 -9.90 5.28 26.10
N GLY A 146 -9.23 5.59 24.99
CA GLY A 146 -8.00 4.90 24.56
C GLY A 146 -8.25 3.48 24.07
N ARG A 147 -9.52 3.07 23.87
CA ARG A 147 -9.86 1.75 23.35
C ARG A 147 -9.52 1.65 21.86
N VAL A 148 -8.72 0.65 21.53
CA VAL A 148 -8.51 0.18 20.17
C VAL A 148 -9.07 -1.23 20.08
N VAL A 149 -10.06 -1.42 19.22
CA VAL A 149 -10.60 -2.74 18.93
C VAL A 149 -9.77 -3.38 17.84
N TRP A 150 -9.42 -4.65 18.02
CA TRP A 150 -8.77 -5.48 17.02
C TRP A 150 -9.63 -6.72 16.77
N VAL A 151 -10.21 -6.81 15.58
CA VAL A 151 -10.95 -7.98 15.13
C VAL A 151 -10.06 -8.78 14.18
N HIS A 152 -9.80 -10.04 14.51
CA HIS A 152 -9.03 -10.95 13.66
C HIS A 152 -9.88 -12.15 13.25
N ASN A 153 -9.92 -12.44 11.94
CA ASN A 153 -10.56 -13.65 11.43
C ASN A 153 -9.81 -14.19 10.21
N PRO A 154 -9.12 -15.34 10.30
CA PRO A 154 -8.34 -15.89 9.19
C PRO A 154 -9.19 -16.29 7.98
N ASN A 155 -10.52 -16.42 8.14
CA ASN A 155 -11.44 -16.72 7.05
C ASN A 155 -11.85 -15.47 6.25
N ALA A 156 -11.42 -14.28 6.66
CA ALA A 156 -11.73 -13.02 5.96
C ALA A 156 -11.06 -12.93 4.59
N VAL A 157 -9.89 -13.55 4.44
CA VAL A 157 -9.10 -13.53 3.21
C VAL A 157 -8.60 -14.93 2.83
N ASN A 158 -8.33 -15.14 1.55
CA ASN A 158 -7.77 -16.40 1.06
C ASN A 158 -6.30 -16.54 1.47
N GLN A 159 -6.02 -17.44 2.40
CA GLN A 159 -4.67 -17.72 2.90
C GLN A 159 -3.72 -18.34 1.86
N ASN A 160 -4.27 -18.80 0.73
CA ASN A 160 -3.53 -19.35 -0.41
C ASN A 160 -3.47 -18.38 -1.60
N CYS A 161 -3.88 -17.13 -1.40
CA CYS A 161 -3.79 -16.08 -2.42
C CYS A 161 -2.35 -15.95 -2.95
N SER A 162 -2.22 -15.64 -4.24
CA SER A 162 -0.96 -15.20 -4.85
C SER A 162 -1.11 -13.71 -5.16
N PRO A 163 -0.74 -12.81 -4.24
CA PRO A 163 -1.27 -11.44 -4.22
C PRO A 163 -0.99 -10.59 -5.45
N SER A 164 0.01 -10.95 -6.25
CA SER A 164 0.42 -10.21 -7.45
C SER A 164 0.16 -10.98 -8.74
N LEU A 165 -0.50 -12.14 -8.68
CA LEU A 165 -0.81 -12.92 -9.86
C LEU A 165 -1.98 -12.28 -10.61
N LEU A 166 -1.80 -12.05 -11.90
CA LEU A 166 -2.86 -11.58 -12.77
C LEU A 166 -4.08 -12.50 -12.65
N ASN A 167 -5.27 -11.93 -12.45
CA ASN A 167 -6.53 -12.64 -12.25
C ASN A 167 -6.59 -13.54 -10.99
N HIS A 168 -5.70 -13.34 -10.01
CA HIS A 168 -5.79 -13.97 -8.69
C HIS A 168 -5.21 -13.05 -7.59
N ALA A 169 -5.30 -11.74 -7.81
CA ALA A 169 -4.69 -10.73 -6.96
C ALA A 169 -5.44 -10.56 -5.63
N TRP A 170 -4.76 -9.98 -4.64
CA TRP A 170 -5.29 -9.90 -3.26
C TRP A 170 -6.61 -9.13 -3.14
N TRP A 171 -6.88 -8.16 -4.02
CA TRP A 171 -8.10 -7.34 -4.00
C TRP A 171 -9.31 -7.98 -4.69
N MET A 172 -9.14 -9.16 -5.31
CA MET A 172 -10.22 -9.83 -6.04
C MET A 172 -11.23 -10.46 -5.08
N ALA A 173 -12.49 -10.51 -5.49
CA ALA A 173 -13.59 -11.01 -4.66
C ALA A 173 -13.38 -12.46 -4.18
N GLU A 174 -12.79 -13.33 -5.01
CA GLU A 174 -12.43 -14.71 -4.62
C GLU A 174 -11.43 -14.80 -3.46
N ASN A 175 -10.62 -13.76 -3.26
CA ASN A 175 -9.64 -13.68 -2.20
C ASN A 175 -10.15 -12.95 -0.95
N ASN A 176 -11.35 -12.38 -0.99
CA ASN A 176 -11.94 -11.61 0.11
C ASN A 176 -13.34 -12.14 0.44
N ASN A 177 -13.48 -12.77 1.61
CA ASN A 177 -14.75 -13.30 2.08
C ASN A 177 -15.63 -12.16 2.62
N GLN A 178 -16.43 -11.57 1.74
CA GLN A 178 -17.21 -10.36 2.06
C GLN A 178 -18.13 -10.53 3.29
N PRO A 179 -18.93 -11.61 3.44
CA PRO A 179 -19.75 -11.78 4.66
C PRO A 179 -18.94 -11.80 5.95
N VAL A 180 -17.74 -12.39 5.93
CA VAL A 180 -16.85 -12.39 7.11
C VAL A 180 -16.32 -10.98 7.37
N ILE A 181 -15.91 -10.25 6.34
CA ILE A 181 -15.42 -8.87 6.47
C ILE A 181 -16.52 -7.93 6.98
N ASP A 182 -17.76 -8.07 6.49
CA ASP A 182 -18.92 -7.32 7.00
C ASP A 182 -19.14 -7.59 8.50
N SER A 183 -19.08 -8.85 8.92
CA SER A 183 -19.19 -9.23 10.33
C SER A 183 -18.03 -8.68 11.17
N MET A 184 -16.83 -8.57 10.61
CA MET A 184 -15.69 -8.01 11.32
C MET A 184 -15.85 -6.51 11.56
N VAL A 185 -16.30 -5.74 10.55
CA VAL A 185 -16.57 -4.30 10.71
C VAL A 185 -17.65 -4.06 11.76
N SER A 186 -18.74 -4.84 11.70
CA SER A 186 -19.84 -4.80 12.67
C SER A 186 -19.34 -5.08 14.09
N ALA A 187 -18.57 -6.17 14.27
CA ALA A 187 -17.98 -6.52 15.56
C ALA A 187 -17.00 -5.44 16.08
N ALA A 188 -16.30 -4.75 15.18
CA ALA A 188 -15.39 -3.67 15.52
C ALA A 188 -16.14 -2.47 16.11
N ILE A 189 -17.19 -1.98 15.43
CA ILE A 189 -17.98 -0.83 15.90
C ILE A 189 -18.82 -1.15 17.15
N ASP A 190 -19.37 -2.35 17.24
CA ASP A 190 -20.10 -2.80 18.43
C ASP A 190 -19.19 -2.86 19.66
N SER A 191 -18.00 -3.45 19.52
CA SER A 191 -17.03 -3.56 20.61
C SER A 191 -16.44 -2.20 21.01
N LEU A 192 -16.26 -1.31 20.02
CA LEU A 192 -15.74 0.04 20.24
C LEU A 192 -16.72 0.86 21.07
N THR A 193 -18.01 0.77 20.74
CA THR A 193 -19.07 1.54 21.40
C THR A 193 -19.62 0.86 22.65
N GLY A 194 -19.50 -0.47 22.73
CA GLY A 194 -20.15 -1.33 23.73
C GLY A 194 -21.63 -1.58 23.46
N GLN A 195 -22.10 -1.33 22.24
CA GLN A 195 -23.47 -1.58 21.82
C GLN A 195 -23.65 -3.03 21.33
N LYS A 196 -24.91 -3.44 21.13
CA LYS A 196 -25.27 -4.82 20.76
C LYS A 196 -25.85 -4.95 19.35
N SER A 197 -25.83 -3.87 18.58
CA SER A 197 -26.40 -3.80 17.23
C SER A 197 -25.77 -2.64 16.49
N ASP A 198 -25.58 -2.81 15.19
CA ASP A 198 -24.93 -1.82 14.32
C ASP A 198 -25.60 -0.44 14.39
N SER A 199 -26.94 -0.38 14.37
CA SER A 199 -27.69 0.89 14.43
C SER A 199 -27.42 1.66 15.72
N ALA A 200 -27.42 0.97 16.86
CA ALA A 200 -27.08 1.57 18.15
C ALA A 200 -25.61 2.00 18.22
N ALA A 201 -24.69 1.21 17.64
CA ALA A 201 -23.28 1.56 17.56
C ALA A 201 -23.07 2.84 16.74
N TRP A 202 -23.65 2.93 15.54
CA TRP A 202 -23.57 4.14 14.72
C TRP A 202 -24.18 5.36 15.38
N LYS A 203 -25.34 5.22 16.03
CA LYS A 203 -25.93 6.30 16.82
C LYS A 203 -24.94 6.80 17.88
N ALA A 204 -24.33 5.89 18.65
CA ALA A 204 -23.34 6.26 19.66
C ALA A 204 -22.10 6.96 19.06
N ILE A 205 -21.65 6.51 17.88
CA ILE A 205 -20.55 7.11 17.13
C ILE A 205 -20.87 8.56 16.75
N PHE A 206 -22.02 8.82 16.10
CA PHE A 206 -22.43 10.18 15.73
C PHE A 206 -22.62 11.08 16.94
N GLN A 207 -23.30 10.58 17.97
CA GLN A 207 -23.56 11.35 19.18
C GLN A 207 -22.26 11.78 19.89
N TYR A 208 -21.31 10.84 20.05
CA TYR A 208 -20.01 11.14 20.63
C TYR A 208 -19.24 12.17 19.79
N HIS A 209 -19.20 11.97 18.47
CA HIS A 209 -18.47 12.85 17.57
C HIS A 209 -19.05 14.27 17.55
N ASN A 210 -20.37 14.40 17.48
CA ASN A 210 -21.07 15.68 17.49
C ASN A 210 -20.96 16.40 18.83
N GLU A 211 -21.00 15.66 19.95
CA GLU A 211 -20.81 16.23 21.28
C GLU A 211 -19.41 16.83 21.42
N LYS A 212 -18.36 16.10 20.99
CA LYS A 212 -16.96 16.58 20.98
C LYS A 212 -16.74 17.81 20.12
N ARG A 213 -17.63 18.09 19.16
CA ARG A 213 -17.59 19.26 18.27
C ARG A 213 -18.48 20.41 18.74
N GLY A 214 -19.10 20.30 19.91
CA GLY A 214 -20.02 21.31 20.44
C GLY A 214 -21.38 21.35 19.74
N LYS A 215 -21.74 20.29 19.01
CA LYS A 215 -23.07 20.14 18.37
C LYS A 215 -24.07 19.38 19.26
N GLY A 216 -23.68 19.02 20.48
CA GLY A 216 -24.45 18.15 21.38
C GLY A 216 -24.51 16.71 20.90
N ALA A 217 -25.26 15.85 21.61
CA ALA A 217 -25.42 14.42 21.30
C ALA A 217 -26.40 14.19 20.13
N ALA A 218 -26.20 14.90 19.02
CA ALA A 218 -26.98 14.79 17.80
C ALA A 218 -26.59 13.54 17.01
N ASN A 219 -27.58 12.86 16.43
CA ASN A 219 -27.35 11.78 15.46
C ASN A 219 -27.09 12.36 14.06
N TYR A 220 -26.77 11.49 13.09
CA TYR A 220 -26.77 11.83 11.66
C TYR A 220 -28.07 12.51 11.23
N VAL A 221 -27.95 13.55 10.40
CA VAL A 221 -29.07 14.23 9.74
C VAL A 221 -29.01 13.98 8.25
N ALA A 222 -30.15 13.62 7.64
CA ALA A 222 -30.24 13.38 6.20
C ALA A 222 -29.76 14.61 5.39
N GLY A 223 -28.97 14.36 4.35
CA GLY A 223 -28.30 15.40 3.56
C GLY A 223 -26.91 15.80 4.07
N GLU A 224 -26.50 15.35 5.26
CA GLU A 224 -25.10 15.51 5.70
C GLU A 224 -24.19 14.59 4.87
N LYS A 225 -23.17 15.19 4.24
CA LYS A 225 -22.24 14.47 3.36
C LYS A 225 -21.19 13.68 4.16
N ILE A 226 -20.86 12.48 3.68
CA ILE A 226 -19.82 11.62 4.25
C ILE A 226 -18.73 11.35 3.20
N PHE A 227 -17.48 11.66 3.54
CA PHE A 227 -16.33 11.35 2.69
C PHE A 227 -15.52 10.16 3.22
N ILE A 228 -15.39 9.11 2.44
CA ILE A 228 -14.53 7.95 2.69
C ILE A 228 -13.18 8.18 2.01
N LYS A 229 -12.19 8.58 2.81
CA LYS A 229 -10.80 8.76 2.36
C LYS A 229 -10.10 7.41 2.35
N ILE A 230 -9.81 6.89 1.17
CA ILE A 230 -9.04 5.64 1.00
C ILE A 230 -7.55 5.93 0.83
N ASN A 231 -6.72 4.91 0.98
CA ASN A 231 -5.35 4.88 0.51
C ASN A 231 -5.35 4.27 -0.91
N GLU A 232 -4.98 5.05 -1.92
CA GLU A 232 -4.86 4.60 -3.32
C GLU A 232 -3.50 4.99 -3.89
N CYS A 233 -2.45 4.81 -3.09
CA CYS A 233 -1.14 5.37 -3.37
C CYS A 233 -0.59 4.97 -4.73
N SER A 234 -0.94 3.79 -5.30
CA SER A 234 -0.44 3.30 -6.58
C SER A 234 -1.12 3.91 -7.80
N GLY A 235 -2.29 4.54 -7.63
CA GLY A 235 -3.15 5.07 -8.71
C GLY A 235 -2.63 6.32 -9.42
N TRP A 236 -1.35 6.33 -9.81
CA TRP A 236 -0.67 7.39 -10.56
C TRP A 236 -0.44 6.99 -12.04
N ASP A 237 -0.07 7.98 -12.86
CA ASP A 237 0.12 7.77 -14.31
C ASP A 237 1.18 6.69 -14.64
N GLY A 238 0.80 5.72 -15.48
CA GLY A 238 1.63 4.58 -15.86
C GLY A 238 1.32 3.28 -15.10
N ASN A 239 0.61 3.34 -13.97
CA ASN A 239 0.14 2.16 -13.24
C ASN A 239 -1.29 1.73 -13.60
N PHE A 240 -2.02 2.57 -14.34
CA PHE A 240 -3.33 2.24 -14.90
C PHE A 240 -3.38 2.53 -16.40
N LYS A 241 -4.30 1.87 -17.12
CA LYS A 241 -4.60 2.19 -18.51
C LYS A 241 -5.53 3.40 -18.57
N LYS A 242 -5.10 4.49 -19.20
CA LYS A 242 -5.92 5.72 -19.33
C LYS A 242 -7.25 5.51 -20.08
N THR A 243 -7.39 4.42 -20.83
CA THR A 243 -8.59 4.09 -21.61
C THR A 243 -9.76 3.63 -20.75
N ASP A 244 -9.50 2.95 -19.63
CA ASP A 244 -10.55 2.35 -18.79
C ASP A 244 -10.23 2.33 -17.28
N LEU A 245 -9.08 2.88 -16.87
CA LEU A 245 -8.54 2.89 -15.51
C LEU A 245 -8.22 1.51 -14.92
N SER A 246 -8.08 0.46 -15.75
CA SER A 246 -7.65 -0.85 -15.24
C SER A 246 -6.20 -0.81 -14.76
N LYS A 247 -5.87 -1.53 -13.68
CA LYS A 247 -4.46 -1.71 -13.25
C LYS A 247 -3.61 -2.27 -14.39
N VAL A 248 -2.37 -1.81 -14.48
CA VAL A 248 -1.36 -2.34 -15.41
C VAL A 248 -0.70 -3.55 -14.76
N ASN A 249 -0.61 -4.66 -15.49
CA ASN A 249 0.13 -5.84 -15.06
C ASN A 249 1.63 -5.59 -15.18
N GLY A 250 2.23 -5.02 -14.14
CA GLY A 250 3.67 -4.77 -14.02
C GLY A 250 4.18 -5.01 -12.60
N ASN A 251 5.37 -4.50 -12.29
CA ASN A 251 6.03 -4.74 -10.99
C ASN A 251 5.19 -4.26 -9.79
N TRP A 252 4.35 -3.24 -9.99
CA TRP A 252 3.49 -2.65 -8.96
C TRP A 252 2.07 -3.23 -8.94
N TYR A 253 1.76 -4.23 -9.77
CA TYR A 253 0.41 -4.77 -9.89
C TYR A 253 -0.11 -5.22 -8.53
N GLY A 254 0.69 -6.00 -7.79
CA GLY A 254 0.33 -6.53 -6.48
C GLY A 254 0.42 -5.57 -5.30
N MET A 255 0.77 -4.30 -5.53
CA MET A 255 0.94 -3.31 -4.47
C MET A 255 -0.34 -3.20 -3.62
N SER A 256 -0.16 -3.22 -2.31
CA SER A 256 -1.28 -3.26 -1.36
C SER A 256 -1.72 -1.87 -0.90
N GLU A 257 -3.02 -1.63 -0.92
CA GLU A 257 -3.67 -0.38 -0.53
C GLU A 257 -5.10 -0.66 -0.03
N THR A 258 -5.96 0.33 0.22
CA THR A 258 -7.24 0.07 0.90
C THR A 258 -8.07 -0.96 0.14
N THR A 259 -8.46 -2.05 0.81
CA THR A 259 -9.14 -3.20 0.21
C THR A 259 -10.56 -2.81 -0.24
N PRO A 260 -10.98 -3.15 -1.47
CA PRO A 260 -12.35 -2.92 -1.94
C PRO A 260 -13.41 -3.49 -1.01
N ALA A 261 -13.17 -4.69 -0.47
CA ALA A 261 -14.06 -5.37 0.45
C ALA A 261 -14.27 -4.63 1.78
N MET A 262 -13.24 -3.96 2.31
CA MET A 262 -13.34 -3.13 3.52
C MET A 262 -14.23 -1.92 3.27
N VAL A 263 -14.05 -1.23 2.14
CA VAL A 263 -14.90 -0.08 1.77
C VAL A 263 -16.34 -0.53 1.50
N LEU A 264 -16.53 -1.69 0.88
CA LEU A 264 -17.86 -2.24 0.63
C LEU A 264 -18.62 -2.54 1.93
N ALA A 265 -17.93 -3.05 2.95
CA ALA A 265 -18.50 -3.27 4.27
C ALA A 265 -18.92 -1.93 4.94
N VAL A 266 -18.12 -0.88 4.79
CA VAL A 266 -18.46 0.46 5.28
C VAL A 266 -19.63 1.07 4.52
N LEU A 267 -19.69 0.91 3.20
CA LEU A 267 -20.85 1.33 2.39
C LEU A 267 -22.14 0.67 2.86
N ARG A 268 -22.11 -0.65 3.11
CA ARG A 268 -23.26 -1.41 3.65
C ARG A 268 -23.70 -0.87 5.00
N GLN A 269 -22.75 -0.56 5.89
CA GLN A 269 -23.03 0.04 7.18
C GLN A 269 -23.70 1.43 7.04
N LEU A 270 -23.13 2.34 6.25
CA LEU A 270 -23.68 3.69 6.08
C LEU A 270 -25.05 3.68 5.37
N ILE A 271 -25.21 2.91 4.31
CA ILE A 271 -26.42 2.95 3.48
C ILE A 271 -27.53 2.09 4.10
N ASN A 272 -27.23 0.85 4.51
CA ASN A 272 -28.28 -0.08 4.93
C ASN A 272 -28.62 0.03 6.42
N VAL A 273 -27.68 0.51 7.26
CA VAL A 273 -27.90 0.64 8.72
C VAL A 273 -28.13 2.09 9.13
N VAL A 274 -27.31 3.02 8.65
CA VAL A 274 -27.44 4.45 9.00
C VAL A 274 -28.46 5.17 8.10
N HIS A 275 -28.78 4.59 6.93
CA HIS A 275 -29.68 5.18 5.93
C HIS A 275 -29.17 6.49 5.33
N VAL A 276 -27.85 6.61 5.18
CA VAL A 276 -27.22 7.70 4.43
C VAL A 276 -27.57 7.51 2.95
N ALA A 277 -28.06 8.56 2.29
CA ALA A 277 -28.33 8.51 0.86
C ALA A 277 -27.01 8.30 0.09
N GLN A 278 -27.04 7.45 -0.94
CA GLN A 278 -25.86 7.18 -1.76
C GLN A 278 -25.23 8.47 -2.32
N SER A 279 -26.08 9.41 -2.77
CA SER A 279 -25.68 10.73 -3.28
C SER A 279 -25.02 11.65 -2.25
N ASP A 280 -25.06 11.31 -0.96
CA ASP A 280 -24.36 12.05 0.09
C ASP A 280 -23.02 11.40 0.45
N ILE A 281 -22.64 10.30 -0.20
CA ILE A 281 -21.40 9.57 0.06
C ILE A 281 -20.39 9.83 -1.06
N TYR A 282 -19.17 10.19 -0.65
CA TYR A 282 -18.03 10.41 -1.53
C TYR A 282 -16.92 9.43 -1.17
N ILE A 283 -16.24 8.85 -2.16
CA ILE A 283 -15.13 7.90 -1.95
C ILE A 283 -13.94 8.31 -2.80
N GLY A 284 -12.74 8.33 -2.24
CA GLY A 284 -11.53 8.44 -3.04
C GLY A 284 -10.28 8.89 -2.28
N ASP A 285 -9.19 8.99 -3.02
CA ASP A 285 -7.94 9.59 -2.59
C ASP A 285 -7.68 10.83 -3.48
N PRO A 286 -7.82 12.06 -2.99
CA PRO A 286 -7.87 13.24 -3.84
C PRO A 286 -6.65 13.50 -4.73
N ILE A 287 -5.49 12.89 -4.47
CA ILE A 287 -4.32 13.00 -5.38
C ILE A 287 -4.14 11.78 -6.30
N ARG A 288 -5.08 10.82 -6.33
CA ARG A 288 -4.99 9.57 -7.09
C ARG A 288 -6.31 9.24 -7.80
N ASN A 289 -6.25 8.34 -8.76
CA ASN A 289 -7.44 7.83 -9.45
C ASN A 289 -7.84 6.46 -8.88
N ILE A 290 -9.15 6.24 -8.72
CA ILE A 290 -9.70 4.94 -8.34
C ILE A 290 -9.61 3.98 -9.54
N TYR A 291 -8.95 2.85 -9.33
CA TYR A 291 -8.86 1.79 -10.34
C TYR A 291 -10.22 1.22 -10.73
N LYS A 292 -10.30 0.72 -11.97
CA LYS A 292 -11.48 -0.01 -12.48
C LYS A 292 -11.88 -1.15 -11.57
N GLU A 293 -10.90 -1.91 -11.07
CA GLU A 293 -11.11 -3.07 -10.23
C GLU A 293 -11.73 -2.73 -8.87
N TRP A 294 -11.55 -1.50 -8.37
CA TRP A 294 -12.21 -1.00 -7.16
C TRP A 294 -13.62 -0.53 -7.48
N TYR A 295 -13.73 0.31 -8.50
CA TYR A 295 -14.99 0.87 -8.97
C TYR A 295 -16.03 -0.21 -9.30
N GLU A 296 -15.63 -1.27 -10.04
CA GLU A 296 -16.52 -2.36 -10.44
C GLU A 296 -16.99 -3.25 -9.27
N GLN A 297 -16.33 -3.19 -8.11
CA GLN A 297 -16.79 -3.89 -6.91
C GLN A 297 -17.83 -3.08 -6.11
N TRP A 298 -17.87 -1.75 -6.29
CA TRP A 298 -18.74 -0.86 -5.52
C TRP A 298 -19.92 -0.35 -6.35
N HIS A 299 -19.64 0.26 -7.50
CA HIS A 299 -20.61 1.00 -8.30
C HIS A 299 -21.82 0.16 -8.74
N PRO A 300 -21.69 -1.13 -9.14
CA PRO A 300 -22.87 -1.92 -9.51
C PRO A 300 -23.90 -2.08 -8.39
N GLN A 301 -23.47 -2.02 -7.12
CA GLN A 301 -24.36 -2.05 -5.95
C GLN A 301 -24.81 -0.64 -5.54
N TYR A 302 -23.95 0.37 -5.74
CA TYR A 302 -24.17 1.73 -5.27
C TYR A 302 -23.86 2.78 -6.34
N PRO A 303 -24.68 2.86 -7.41
CA PRO A 303 -24.40 3.71 -8.57
C PRO A 303 -24.48 5.21 -8.29
N ASP A 304 -25.20 5.61 -7.25
CA ASP A 304 -25.41 7.03 -6.92
C ASP A 304 -24.33 7.57 -5.95
N VAL A 305 -23.34 6.75 -5.57
CA VAL A 305 -22.19 7.19 -4.77
C VAL A 305 -21.20 7.96 -5.64
N HIS A 306 -20.65 9.04 -5.10
CA HIS A 306 -19.66 9.87 -5.79
C HIS A 306 -18.26 9.26 -5.69
N TYR A 307 -17.76 8.70 -6.79
CA TYR A 307 -16.41 8.12 -6.89
C TYR A 307 -15.40 9.16 -7.38
N LEU A 308 -14.55 9.65 -6.50
CA LEU A 308 -13.63 10.74 -6.75
C LEU A 308 -12.33 10.28 -7.43
N GLY A 309 -11.82 11.07 -8.38
CA GLY A 309 -10.54 10.88 -9.04
C GLY A 309 -9.77 12.20 -9.19
N PHE A 310 -8.45 12.11 -9.27
CA PHE A 310 -7.56 13.26 -9.46
C PHE A 310 -7.66 13.86 -10.88
N ASP A 311 -7.66 13.00 -11.89
CA ASP A 311 -7.75 13.39 -13.30
C ASP A 311 -9.22 13.45 -13.77
N ASN A 312 -9.45 14.10 -14.91
CA ASN A 312 -10.78 14.15 -15.50
C ASN A 312 -11.14 12.83 -16.22
N TYR A 313 -11.80 11.94 -15.48
CA TYR A 313 -12.31 10.65 -15.96
C TYR A 313 -13.82 10.50 -15.74
N THR A 314 -14.58 11.59 -15.85
CA THR A 314 -16.03 11.57 -15.64
C THR A 314 -16.75 10.67 -16.65
N SER A 315 -16.25 10.55 -17.88
CA SER A 315 -16.78 9.60 -18.87
C SER A 315 -16.59 8.13 -18.49
N LEU A 316 -15.75 7.84 -17.48
CA LEU A 316 -15.50 6.52 -16.92
C LEU A 316 -16.08 6.40 -15.49
N GLY A 317 -16.95 7.32 -15.07
CA GLY A 317 -17.60 7.29 -13.76
C GLY A 317 -16.77 7.81 -12.59
N ARG A 318 -15.65 8.52 -12.84
CA ARG A 318 -14.83 9.16 -11.80
C ARG A 318 -14.99 10.67 -11.82
N GLU A 319 -15.50 11.22 -10.75
CA GLU A 319 -15.70 12.66 -10.58
C GLU A 319 -14.39 13.34 -10.21
N GLN A 320 -14.01 14.36 -10.96
CA GLN A 320 -12.76 15.05 -10.71
C GLN A 320 -12.84 15.85 -9.40
N VAL A 321 -11.89 15.63 -8.50
CA VAL A 321 -11.77 16.46 -7.30
C VAL A 321 -11.39 17.90 -7.66
N LYS A 322 -11.85 18.84 -6.83
CA LYS A 322 -11.60 20.27 -7.04
C LYS A 322 -10.77 20.85 -5.90
N PRO A 323 -9.59 21.44 -6.17
CA PRO A 323 -8.85 22.20 -5.17
C PRO A 323 -9.73 23.29 -4.57
N SER A 324 -9.61 23.52 -3.26
CA SER A 324 -10.32 24.60 -2.61
C SER A 324 -9.72 25.95 -2.98
N ALA A 325 -10.59 26.91 -3.28
CA ALA A 325 -10.23 28.32 -3.39
C ALA A 325 -10.31 29.05 -2.04
N ASN A 326 -10.83 28.40 -0.99
CA ASN A 326 -10.98 29.01 0.32
C ASN A 326 -9.61 29.18 0.98
N ALA A 327 -9.30 30.40 1.41
CA ALA A 327 -8.05 30.70 2.09
C ALA A 327 -7.89 29.94 3.42
N ALA A 328 -9.00 29.55 4.07
CA ALA A 328 -9.01 28.77 5.30
C ALA A 328 -8.83 27.25 5.06
N ALA A 329 -9.02 26.77 3.83
CA ALA A 329 -8.84 25.35 3.48
C ALA A 329 -7.38 25.07 3.15
N LYS A 330 -6.50 25.33 4.12
CA LYS A 330 -5.05 25.15 4.01
C LYS A 330 -4.50 24.36 5.18
N ILE A 331 -3.39 23.67 4.91
CA ILE A 331 -2.50 23.15 5.94
C ILE A 331 -1.30 24.10 5.97
N HIS A 332 -1.16 24.89 7.02
CA HIS A 332 0.05 25.67 7.28
C HIS A 332 1.08 24.76 7.94
N TYR A 333 2.31 24.71 7.44
CA TYR A 333 3.32 23.82 8.02
C TYR A 333 4.06 24.52 9.15
N SER A 334 4.07 23.86 10.31
CA SER A 334 4.58 24.43 11.56
C SER A 334 6.10 24.52 11.60
N ASP A 335 6.80 23.86 10.68
CA ASP A 335 8.24 24.06 10.47
C ASP A 335 8.59 25.40 9.84
N ARG A 336 7.61 26.14 9.32
CA ARG A 336 7.81 27.48 8.76
C ARG A 336 8.91 27.49 7.70
N GLY A 337 8.85 26.51 6.78
CA GLY A 337 9.77 26.43 5.64
C GLY A 337 11.23 26.19 6.02
N THR A 338 11.51 25.70 7.23
CA THR A 338 12.88 25.36 7.65
C THR A 338 13.29 23.97 7.17
N ILE A 339 12.34 23.04 7.10
CA ILE A 339 12.54 21.62 6.83
C ILE A 339 11.86 21.19 5.54
N LEU A 340 10.61 21.62 5.32
CA LEU A 340 9.86 21.22 4.12
C LEU A 340 10.33 22.02 2.90
N ARG A 341 10.67 21.28 1.83
CA ARG A 341 11.31 21.81 0.61
C ARG A 341 10.68 21.21 -0.64
N SER A 342 10.80 21.91 -1.77
CA SER A 342 10.39 21.38 -3.07
C SER A 342 11.30 20.21 -3.54
N ASN A 343 10.85 19.44 -4.54
CA ASN A 343 11.65 18.45 -5.29
C ASN A 343 12.21 17.23 -4.51
N VAL A 344 11.56 16.76 -3.44
CA VAL A 344 12.06 15.64 -2.61
C VAL A 344 11.38 14.29 -2.92
N MET A 345 11.39 13.85 -4.19
CA MET A 345 10.54 12.71 -4.62
C MET A 345 11.18 11.32 -4.49
N TYR A 346 12.49 11.21 -4.72
CA TYR A 346 13.26 9.94 -4.69
C TYR A 346 14.54 10.07 -3.86
N PRO A 347 15.14 8.97 -3.41
CA PRO A 347 16.41 9.00 -2.67
C PRO A 347 17.52 9.83 -3.33
N THR A 348 17.56 9.86 -4.67
CA THR A 348 18.54 10.63 -5.45
C THR A 348 18.06 12.04 -5.82
N SER A 349 16.87 12.45 -5.37
CA SER A 349 16.32 13.76 -5.72
C SER A 349 17.06 14.86 -4.97
N VAL A 350 17.45 15.90 -5.71
CA VAL A 350 18.02 17.11 -5.13
C VAL A 350 16.96 17.79 -4.29
N VAL A 351 17.23 17.95 -2.99
CA VAL A 351 16.38 18.75 -2.11
C VAL A 351 16.32 20.17 -2.67
N GLY A 352 15.12 20.63 -3.01
CA GLY A 352 14.91 21.97 -3.53
C GLY A 352 15.28 23.04 -2.51
N THR A 353 15.61 24.24 -3.01
CA THR A 353 15.92 25.39 -2.16
C THR A 353 14.67 26.10 -1.65
N ASP A 354 13.53 25.90 -2.31
CA ASP A 354 12.33 26.66 -2.03
C ASP A 354 11.60 26.11 -0.79
N PRO A 355 11.36 26.94 0.25
CA PRO A 355 10.58 26.55 1.41
C PRO A 355 9.12 26.28 1.04
N ILE A 356 8.52 25.26 1.67
CA ILE A 356 7.08 25.02 1.61
C ILE A 356 6.44 25.47 2.92
N TRP A 357 5.53 26.44 2.82
CA TRP A 357 4.88 27.06 3.97
C TRP A 357 3.48 26.53 4.22
N TYR A 358 2.78 26.16 3.15
CA TYR A 358 1.42 25.64 3.22
C TYR A 358 1.09 24.84 1.96
N ASP A 359 0.02 24.06 2.08
CA ASP A 359 -0.71 23.46 0.98
C ASP A 359 -2.20 23.79 1.06
N SER A 360 -2.86 23.90 -0.10
CA SER A 360 -4.32 23.94 -0.16
C SER A 360 -4.91 22.53 -0.08
N LEU A 361 -6.09 22.43 0.50
CA LEU A 361 -6.90 21.20 0.52
C LEU A 361 -7.87 21.16 -0.66
N TYR A 362 -8.52 20.02 -0.86
CA TYR A 362 -9.64 19.88 -1.80
C TYR A 362 -10.98 20.26 -1.16
N THR A 363 -11.91 20.75 -1.97
CA THR A 363 -13.27 21.16 -1.58
C THR A 363 -14.04 20.08 -0.81
N ILE A 364 -13.81 18.79 -1.11
CA ILE A 364 -14.49 17.69 -0.40
C ILE A 364 -14.25 17.71 1.12
N TYR A 365 -13.11 18.23 1.60
CA TYR A 365 -12.84 18.34 3.04
C TYR A 365 -13.63 19.47 3.71
N GLU A 366 -14.14 20.43 2.94
CA GLU A 366 -15.04 21.48 3.42
C GLU A 366 -16.49 21.02 3.34
N ASP A 367 -16.87 20.42 2.21
CA ASP A 367 -18.23 20.00 1.89
C ASP A 367 -18.71 18.84 2.77
N ALA A 368 -17.81 17.91 3.09
CA ALA A 368 -18.15 16.76 3.92
C ALA A 368 -18.43 17.20 5.36
N GLU A 369 -19.53 16.70 5.92
CA GLU A 369 -19.83 16.90 7.34
C GLU A 369 -19.09 15.89 8.21
N TYR A 370 -18.88 14.69 7.68
CA TYR A 370 -18.12 13.62 8.30
C TYR A 370 -17.12 13.03 7.30
N MET A 371 -16.01 12.54 7.82
CA MET A 371 -14.99 11.80 7.09
C MET A 371 -14.77 10.44 7.76
N LEU A 372 -14.49 9.42 6.96
CA LEU A 372 -13.95 8.14 7.39
C LEU A 372 -12.60 7.95 6.70
N ASN A 373 -11.51 8.15 7.42
CA ASN A 373 -10.16 7.88 6.91
C ASN A 373 -9.86 6.38 7.08
N ILE A 374 -9.69 5.63 5.98
CA ILE A 374 -9.49 4.18 5.98
C ILE A 374 -8.16 3.84 5.29
N PRO A 375 -7.03 3.93 6.00
CA PRO A 375 -5.74 3.51 5.48
C PRO A 375 -5.57 1.99 5.54
N GLN A 376 -4.68 1.46 4.71
CA GLN A 376 -4.13 0.13 4.92
C GLN A 376 -2.98 0.17 5.95
N LEU A 377 -2.90 -0.81 6.85
CA LEU A 377 -1.78 -1.05 7.75
C LEU A 377 -0.56 -1.57 6.96
N LYS A 378 0.48 -0.74 6.80
CA LYS A 378 1.72 -1.17 6.14
C LYS A 378 2.95 -0.39 6.59
N GLY A 379 4.13 -0.98 6.40
CA GLY A 379 5.41 -0.29 6.52
C GLY A 379 5.63 0.73 5.40
N HIS A 380 6.65 1.57 5.57
CA HIS A 380 7.04 2.56 4.57
C HIS A 380 8.53 2.92 4.67
N MET A 381 9.24 2.99 3.53
CA MET A 381 10.67 3.29 3.48
C MET A 381 11.09 4.59 4.17
N ARG A 382 10.34 5.67 3.95
CA ARG A 382 10.65 6.99 4.51
C ARG A 382 10.02 7.27 5.87
N ALA A 383 8.76 6.89 6.05
CA ALA A 383 8.03 7.17 7.29
C ALA A 383 8.20 6.10 8.36
N GLY A 384 8.77 4.94 8.01
CA GLY A 384 8.67 3.70 8.78
C GLY A 384 7.32 3.02 8.57
N ILE A 385 6.22 3.76 8.65
CA ILE A 385 4.85 3.23 8.56
C ILE A 385 3.91 4.11 7.72
N THR A 386 2.87 3.51 7.18
CA THR A 386 1.72 4.19 6.54
C THR A 386 0.44 3.78 7.27
N MET A 387 -0.19 4.74 7.94
CA MET A 387 -1.51 4.63 8.58
C MET A 387 -2.27 5.96 8.37
N PHE A 388 -3.07 6.43 9.33
CA PHE A 388 -4.01 7.54 9.13
C PHE A 388 -3.30 8.88 8.83
N ALA A 389 -2.30 9.25 9.63
CA ALA A 389 -1.54 10.49 9.45
C ALA A 389 -0.85 10.54 8.08
N LYS A 390 -0.28 9.42 7.64
CA LYS A 390 0.38 9.34 6.34
C LYS A 390 -0.62 9.26 5.17
N ASN A 391 -1.82 8.71 5.38
CA ASN A 391 -2.86 8.71 4.36
C ASN A 391 -3.34 10.14 4.00
N HIS A 392 -3.16 11.10 4.91
CA HIS A 392 -3.40 12.53 4.65
C HIS A 392 -2.35 13.21 3.77
N PHE A 393 -1.26 12.52 3.38
CA PHE A 393 -0.39 13.01 2.30
C PHE A 393 -1.17 13.18 0.99
N GLY A 394 -2.28 12.46 0.83
CA GLY A 394 -3.22 12.60 -0.28
C GLY A 394 -4.32 13.67 -0.11
N SER A 395 -4.28 14.47 0.96
CA SER A 395 -5.29 15.51 1.21
C SER A 395 -4.98 16.87 0.58
N GLN A 396 -3.72 17.10 0.21
CA GLN A 396 -3.21 18.37 -0.32
C GLN A 396 -3.31 18.46 -1.86
N SER A 397 -3.38 19.67 -2.42
CA SER A 397 -3.73 19.91 -3.83
C SER A 397 -2.55 19.99 -4.83
N ARG A 398 -1.30 19.77 -4.41
CA ARG A 398 -0.16 19.64 -5.33
C ARG A 398 -0.21 18.29 -6.03
N ALA A 399 0.47 18.23 -7.18
CA ALA A 399 0.58 17.03 -8.01
C ALA A 399 1.20 15.81 -7.29
N SER A 400 2.00 16.03 -6.24
CA SER A 400 2.54 14.94 -5.43
C SER A 400 2.78 15.38 -3.99
N ALA A 401 2.92 14.40 -3.10
CA ALA A 401 3.29 14.60 -1.69
C ALA A 401 4.83 14.59 -1.48
N GLY A 402 5.61 14.77 -2.55
CA GLY A 402 7.07 14.67 -2.53
C GLY A 402 7.72 15.57 -1.47
N HIS A 403 7.27 16.81 -1.37
CA HIS A 403 7.79 17.81 -0.44
C HIS A 403 7.61 17.48 1.04
N LEU A 404 6.62 16.65 1.38
CA LEU A 404 6.35 16.26 2.78
C LEU A 404 7.39 15.27 3.32
N HIS A 405 8.14 14.59 2.45
CA HIS A 405 9.08 13.57 2.89
C HIS A 405 10.24 14.11 3.72
N SER A 406 10.60 15.39 3.60
CA SER A 406 11.61 16.03 4.45
C SER A 406 11.23 16.04 5.93
N GLY A 407 9.94 15.93 6.26
CA GLY A 407 9.44 15.83 7.64
C GLY A 407 9.47 14.43 8.24
N LEU A 408 9.88 13.41 7.47
CA LEU A 408 9.83 12.00 7.89
C LEU A 408 11.16 11.52 8.51
N PRO A 409 11.16 10.38 9.24
CA PRO A 409 12.38 9.78 9.82
C PRO A 409 13.49 9.47 8.80
N CYS A 410 13.15 9.03 7.59
CA CYS A 410 14.11 8.73 6.53
C CYS A 410 13.84 9.60 5.29
N PRO A 411 14.18 10.90 5.30
CA PRO A 411 13.78 11.84 4.26
C PRO A 411 14.56 11.67 2.94
N THR A 412 15.85 11.28 2.99
CA THR A 412 16.80 11.39 1.87
C THR A 412 17.65 10.14 1.59
N GLN A 413 17.77 9.19 2.51
CA GLN A 413 18.71 8.08 2.36
C GLN A 413 18.10 6.82 1.74
N LEU A 414 18.38 6.65 0.45
CA LEU A 414 19.02 5.44 -0.08
C LEU A 414 20.26 5.75 -0.96
N ASP A 415 20.70 7.01 -1.17
CA ASP A 415 22.07 7.23 -1.69
C ASP A 415 22.60 8.68 -1.60
N TYR A 416 23.90 8.82 -1.33
CA TYR A 416 24.75 10.04 -1.35
C TYR A 416 24.47 11.18 -0.35
N GLY A 417 25.12 11.13 0.83
CA GLY A 417 25.31 12.29 1.70
C GLY A 417 24.23 12.40 2.78
N ASP A 418 24.66 12.12 4.00
CA ASP A 418 23.86 11.91 5.20
C ASP A 418 22.85 13.00 5.54
N THR A 419 21.56 12.64 5.63
CA THR A 419 20.56 13.30 6.49
C THR A 419 19.36 12.37 6.73
N SER A 420 19.58 11.16 7.27
CA SER A 420 18.45 10.53 7.98
C SER A 420 18.00 11.44 9.13
N ARG A 421 16.70 11.52 9.40
CA ARG A 421 16.09 12.25 10.52
C ARG A 421 15.56 11.24 11.54
N ALA A 422 16.31 10.17 11.75
CA ALA A 422 16.02 9.17 12.76
C ALA A 422 16.19 9.78 14.15
N GLY A 423 15.43 9.30 15.12
CA GLY A 423 15.41 9.82 16.49
C GLY A 423 14.15 10.62 16.83
N TYR A 424 14.13 11.14 18.05
CA TYR A 424 12.97 11.80 18.65
C TYR A 424 13.18 13.30 18.81
N GLY A 425 12.10 14.06 19.01
CA GLY A 425 12.14 15.51 19.20
C GLY A 425 12.48 16.26 17.91
N LEU A 426 12.17 15.67 16.75
CA LEU A 426 12.34 16.30 15.44
C LEU A 426 10.97 16.65 14.86
N TYR A 427 10.85 17.75 14.12
CA TYR A 427 9.57 18.08 13.47
C TYR A 427 9.09 16.93 12.58
N ARG A 428 7.84 16.54 12.80
CA ARG A 428 7.11 15.51 12.06
C ARG A 428 5.86 16.10 11.43
N VAL A 429 5.87 16.19 10.11
CA VAL A 429 4.76 16.74 9.33
C VAL A 429 3.43 16.00 9.56
N GLN A 430 3.50 14.73 9.99
CA GLN A 430 2.33 13.95 10.40
C GLN A 430 1.51 14.67 11.48
N VAL A 431 2.14 15.36 12.43
CA VAL A 431 1.42 16.03 13.53
C VAL A 431 0.62 17.23 13.01
N ASP A 432 1.15 18.00 12.05
CA ASP A 432 0.39 19.05 11.35
C ASP A 432 -0.85 18.47 10.65
N LEU A 433 -0.68 17.37 9.91
CA LEU A 433 -1.78 16.71 9.21
C LEU A 433 -2.85 16.17 10.18
N MET A 434 -2.43 15.59 11.30
CA MET A 434 -3.33 15.08 12.34
C MET A 434 -4.04 16.20 13.11
N THR A 435 -3.46 17.40 13.18
CA THR A 435 -3.97 18.53 13.97
C THR A 435 -4.95 19.38 13.16
N GLN A 436 -4.72 19.53 11.85
CA GLN A 436 -5.46 20.42 10.96
C GLN A 436 -6.98 20.18 11.06
N SER A 437 -7.73 21.26 11.24
CA SER A 437 -9.13 21.21 11.67
C SER A 437 -10.08 20.50 10.72
N LEU A 438 -9.96 20.69 9.40
CA LEU A 438 -10.78 20.03 8.38
C LEU A 438 -10.46 18.53 8.27
N LEU A 439 -9.21 18.13 8.50
CA LEU A 439 -8.81 16.71 8.51
C LEU A 439 -9.20 16.02 9.82
N ARG A 440 -8.99 16.69 10.95
CA ARG A 440 -9.17 16.12 12.29
C ARG A 440 -10.61 16.15 12.77
N LYS A 441 -11.25 17.33 12.76
CA LYS A 441 -12.57 17.52 13.40
C LYS A 441 -13.68 16.80 12.65
N LYS A 442 -13.48 16.47 11.38
CA LYS A 442 -14.46 15.77 10.54
C LYS A 442 -14.33 14.26 10.61
N ASN A 443 -13.21 13.71 11.09
CA ASN A 443 -13.04 12.25 11.11
C ASN A 443 -13.94 11.61 12.17
N LEU A 444 -14.95 10.88 11.71
CA LEU A 444 -16.04 10.35 12.53
C LEU A 444 -15.55 9.23 13.47
N ILE A 445 -14.85 8.25 12.89
CA ILE A 445 -14.18 7.14 13.55
C ILE A 445 -12.93 6.76 12.76
N PHE A 446 -11.96 6.15 13.43
CA PHE A 446 -10.75 5.62 12.81
C PHE A 446 -10.96 4.13 12.55
N LEU A 447 -11.05 3.74 11.28
CA LEU A 447 -11.10 2.35 10.83
C LEU A 447 -9.83 2.03 10.05
N MET A 448 -9.04 1.06 10.52
CA MET A 448 -7.80 0.66 9.84
C MET A 448 -8.02 -0.66 9.13
N ASP A 449 -7.75 -0.68 7.83
CA ASP A 449 -7.71 -1.90 7.03
C ASP A 449 -6.40 -2.64 7.28
N ALA A 450 -6.49 -3.81 7.90
CA ALA A 450 -5.37 -4.71 8.10
C ALA A 450 -5.71 -6.11 7.57
N LEU A 451 -6.57 -6.22 6.54
CA LEU A 451 -6.85 -7.49 5.88
C LEU A 451 -5.58 -8.03 5.20
N TRP A 452 -4.81 -7.13 4.59
CA TRP A 452 -3.66 -7.42 3.75
C TRP A 452 -2.43 -6.57 4.10
N GLY A 453 -1.79 -6.81 5.25
CA GLY A 453 -0.63 -6.04 5.70
C GLY A 453 0.70 -6.36 4.98
N THR A 454 1.62 -5.40 4.92
CA THR A 454 2.96 -5.54 4.31
C THR A 454 4.02 -4.67 5.02
N ASP A 455 5.30 -4.91 4.75
CA ASP A 455 6.46 -4.20 5.34
C ASP A 455 6.92 -2.98 4.54
N TYR A 456 6.44 -2.82 3.31
CA TYR A 456 6.87 -1.75 2.40
C TYR A 456 5.71 -1.15 1.59
N GLU A 457 5.72 0.17 1.36
CA GLU A 457 4.56 0.89 0.81
C GLU A 457 4.20 0.49 -0.62
N GLN A 458 5.16 -0.07 -1.34
CA GLN A 458 5.04 -0.51 -2.73
C GLN A 458 4.98 -2.04 -2.88
N ASP A 459 5.09 -2.78 -1.77
CA ASP A 459 5.07 -4.24 -1.82
C ASP A 459 3.66 -4.82 -1.80
N LYS A 460 3.63 -6.08 -2.22
CA LYS A 460 2.48 -6.95 -2.08
C LYS A 460 2.26 -7.33 -0.60
N PRO A 461 1.04 -7.74 -0.22
CA PRO A 461 0.76 -8.27 1.10
C PRO A 461 1.68 -9.45 1.45
N LEU A 462 2.13 -9.50 2.70
CA LEU A 462 2.98 -10.56 3.23
C LEU A 462 2.22 -11.41 4.24
N LYS A 463 2.67 -12.66 4.42
CA LYS A 463 2.21 -13.52 5.51
C LYS A 463 2.98 -13.15 6.78
N TRP A 464 2.25 -13.03 7.88
CA TRP A 464 2.76 -12.61 9.18
C TRP A 464 3.14 -13.83 10.00
N LYS A 465 4.33 -13.82 10.59
CA LYS A 465 4.90 -14.90 11.41
C LYS A 465 4.47 -14.80 12.87
N MET A 466 4.28 -13.60 13.41
CA MET A 466 3.93 -13.40 14.82
C MET A 466 2.57 -14.04 15.14
N ALA A 467 2.42 -14.57 16.35
CA ALA A 467 1.13 -15.08 16.81
C ALA A 467 0.09 -13.93 16.92
N PRO A 468 -1.17 -14.16 16.55
CA PRO A 468 -1.79 -15.45 16.19
C PRO A 468 -1.71 -15.79 14.68
N PHE A 469 -1.06 -14.98 13.85
CA PHE A 469 -1.08 -15.15 12.39
C PHE A 469 -0.30 -16.37 11.93
N ASN A 470 0.81 -16.74 12.57
CA ASN A 470 1.47 -18.04 12.37
C ASN A 470 1.67 -18.43 10.89
N ASN A 471 2.27 -17.53 10.10
CA ASN A 471 2.48 -17.65 8.66
C ASN A 471 1.18 -17.61 7.81
N THR A 472 0.23 -16.76 8.20
CA THR A 472 -1.00 -16.42 7.45
C THR A 472 -1.08 -14.91 7.22
N TYR A 473 -1.96 -14.45 6.34
CA TYR A 473 -2.23 -13.02 6.15
C TYR A 473 -2.91 -12.41 7.38
N SER A 474 -2.68 -11.13 7.62
CA SER A 474 -3.12 -10.44 8.84
C SER A 474 -4.63 -10.50 9.08
N SER A 475 -5.47 -10.51 8.03
CA SER A 475 -6.91 -10.82 8.13
C SER A 475 -7.61 -10.08 9.28
N SER A 476 -7.33 -8.78 9.42
CA SER A 476 -7.69 -8.00 10.61
C SER A 476 -8.37 -6.68 10.25
N VAL A 477 -9.20 -6.18 11.16
CA VAL A 477 -9.79 -4.84 11.13
C VAL A 477 -9.56 -4.19 12.49
N PHE A 478 -9.16 -2.92 12.50
CA PHE A 478 -9.06 -2.15 13.74
C PHE A 478 -10.03 -0.97 13.76
N ALA A 479 -10.52 -0.61 14.94
CA ALA A 479 -11.41 0.53 15.14
C ALA A 479 -11.08 1.30 16.43
N SER A 480 -11.15 2.63 16.37
CA SER A 480 -10.91 3.50 17.52
C SER A 480 -11.59 4.88 17.35
N PHE A 481 -11.82 5.55 18.47
CA PHE A 481 -12.11 7.00 18.50
C PHE A 481 -10.86 7.85 18.73
N ASP A 482 -9.77 7.22 19.15
CA ASP A 482 -8.48 7.84 19.46
C ASP A 482 -7.48 7.52 18.33
N ASN A 483 -7.10 8.55 17.60
CA ASN A 483 -6.18 8.46 16.46
C ASN A 483 -4.78 8.01 16.90
N VAL A 484 -4.29 8.57 18.00
CA VAL A 484 -2.94 8.30 18.48
C VAL A 484 -2.87 6.86 18.98
N ALA A 485 -3.90 6.40 19.72
CA ALA A 485 -3.94 5.05 20.24
C ALA A 485 -3.97 3.99 19.12
N ILE A 486 -4.79 4.16 18.08
CA ILE A 486 -4.89 3.17 17.00
C ILE A 486 -3.62 3.12 16.14
N GLU A 487 -2.95 4.26 15.91
CA GLU A 487 -1.66 4.28 15.24
C GLU A 487 -0.54 3.68 16.11
N SER A 488 -0.59 3.87 17.44
CA SER A 488 0.34 3.22 18.37
C SER A 488 0.22 1.70 18.31
N VAL A 489 -1.02 1.20 18.33
CA VAL A 489 -1.31 -0.23 18.19
C VAL A 489 -0.86 -0.76 16.82
N GLY A 490 -1.21 -0.07 15.74
CA GLY A 490 -0.78 -0.47 14.39
C GLY A 490 0.74 -0.52 14.25
N TYR A 491 1.45 0.44 14.84
CA TYR A 491 2.91 0.45 14.88
C TYR A 491 3.47 -0.73 15.66
N ASP A 492 2.92 -1.04 16.83
CA ASP A 492 3.32 -2.19 17.65
C ASP A 492 3.17 -3.52 16.89
N PHE A 493 2.09 -3.70 16.12
CA PHE A 493 1.91 -4.85 15.24
C PHE A 493 2.98 -4.90 14.14
N LEU A 494 3.18 -3.81 13.40
CA LEU A 494 4.15 -3.77 12.30
C LEU A 494 5.58 -3.98 12.79
N ARG A 495 5.99 -3.35 13.90
CA ARG A 495 7.37 -3.45 14.41
C ARG A 495 7.64 -4.80 15.05
N SER A 496 6.62 -5.47 15.56
CA SER A 496 6.80 -6.82 16.13
C SER A 496 6.83 -7.90 15.05
N GLU A 497 6.07 -7.71 13.97
CA GLU A 497 6.12 -8.61 12.81
C GLU A 497 7.40 -8.39 12.01
N PHE A 498 7.64 -7.17 11.55
CA PHE A 498 8.67 -6.86 10.56
C PHE A 498 10.00 -6.48 11.23
N THR A 499 10.61 -7.49 11.86
CA THR A 499 11.98 -7.44 12.37
C THR A 499 12.98 -7.91 11.33
N VAL A 500 14.27 -7.62 11.53
CA VAL A 500 15.36 -8.13 10.68
C VAL A 500 15.34 -9.67 10.57
N ALA A 501 14.89 -10.37 11.62
CA ALA A 501 14.78 -11.83 11.62
C ALA A 501 13.57 -12.34 10.83
N ASN A 502 12.54 -11.51 10.64
CA ASN A 502 11.26 -11.94 10.10
C ASN A 502 11.01 -11.52 8.65
N ILE A 503 11.61 -10.43 8.16
CA ILE A 503 11.48 -10.00 6.77
C ILE A 503 12.48 -10.71 5.85
N THR A 504 12.10 -10.87 4.59
CA THR A 504 12.99 -11.34 3.51
C THR A 504 13.57 -10.18 2.68
N GLY A 505 13.04 -8.97 2.88
CA GLY A 505 13.48 -7.74 2.22
C GLY A 505 14.74 -7.13 2.84
N LYS A 506 15.34 -6.18 2.12
CA LYS A 506 16.64 -5.58 2.47
C LYS A 506 16.59 -4.58 3.63
N TYR A 507 15.42 -4.09 4.05
CA TYR A 507 15.33 -2.98 5.01
C TYR A 507 14.10 -3.09 5.93
N ALA A 508 14.33 -3.16 7.25
CA ALA A 508 13.27 -3.15 8.27
C ALA A 508 12.88 -1.71 8.64
N PHE A 509 12.28 -0.96 7.70
CA PHE A 509 12.02 0.47 7.87
C PHE A 509 11.15 0.82 9.08
N VAL A 510 10.26 -0.09 9.48
CA VAL A 510 9.44 0.03 10.69
C VAL A 510 10.30 0.08 11.97
N GLN A 511 11.51 -0.48 11.93
CA GLN A 511 12.47 -0.51 13.05
C GLN A 511 13.36 0.73 13.12
N VAL A 512 13.21 1.69 12.19
CA VAL A 512 13.99 2.92 12.25
C VAL A 512 13.63 3.66 13.52
N ARG A 513 14.64 4.14 14.24
CA ARG A 513 14.45 4.93 15.46
C ARG A 513 13.64 6.21 15.16
N GLY A 514 12.62 6.48 15.97
CA GLY A 514 11.79 7.69 15.86
C GLY A 514 10.68 7.61 14.80
N VAL A 515 10.30 6.41 14.39
CA VAL A 515 9.14 6.19 13.51
C VAL A 515 7.83 6.64 14.16
N ASP A 516 7.72 6.45 15.47
CA ASP A 516 6.64 6.85 16.37
C ASP A 516 6.85 8.23 17.03
N ASP A 517 7.89 8.98 16.68
CA ASP A 517 8.15 10.31 17.24
C ASP A 517 6.98 11.28 16.99
N TYR A 518 6.24 11.11 15.89
CA TYR A 518 5.02 11.89 15.65
C TYR A 518 3.88 11.51 16.61
N LEU A 519 3.83 10.27 17.11
CA LEU A 519 2.84 9.83 18.10
C LEU A 519 3.18 10.41 19.48
N HIS A 520 4.45 10.46 19.87
CA HIS A 520 4.89 11.16 21.08
C HIS A 520 4.45 12.63 21.05
N GLN A 521 4.71 13.31 19.93
CA GLN A 521 4.38 14.73 19.76
C GLN A 521 2.88 15.00 19.63
N ALA A 522 2.13 14.08 19.02
CA ALA A 522 0.67 14.15 18.93
C ALA A 522 0.00 13.88 20.29
N ALA A 523 0.59 13.00 21.10
CA ALA A 523 0.07 12.64 22.41
C ALA A 523 0.32 13.73 23.45
N ASP A 524 1.55 14.26 23.52
CA ASP A 524 1.96 15.23 24.52
C ASP A 524 2.90 16.30 23.93
N SER A 525 2.46 17.56 24.03
CA SER A 525 3.22 18.74 23.63
C SER A 525 4.58 18.94 24.31
N THR A 526 4.85 18.29 25.44
CA THR A 526 6.19 18.32 26.06
C THR A 526 7.25 17.66 25.17
N ASN A 527 6.85 16.79 24.25
CA ASN A 527 7.72 16.16 23.26
C ASN A 527 7.93 17.02 22.00
N TRP A 528 7.33 18.21 21.91
CA TRP A 528 7.50 19.05 20.73
C TRP A 528 8.95 19.50 20.54
N PRO A 529 9.47 19.49 19.31
CA PRO A 529 10.82 19.96 19.01
C PRO A 529 11.01 21.41 19.45
N ALA A 530 12.23 21.76 19.88
CA ALA A 530 12.56 23.13 20.23
C ALA A 530 12.23 24.10 19.08
N GLY A 531 11.50 25.17 19.38
CA GLY A 531 11.10 26.19 18.41
C GLY A 531 9.90 25.81 17.53
N ILE A 532 9.37 24.59 17.64
CA ILE A 532 8.17 24.15 16.93
C ILE A 532 6.96 24.26 17.87
N LYS A 533 5.88 24.85 17.35
CA LYS A 533 4.55 24.78 17.94
C LYS A 533 3.59 24.43 16.83
N TYR A 534 2.91 23.30 16.95
CA TYR A 534 1.98 22.86 15.91
C TYR A 534 0.76 23.79 15.87
N ASP A 535 0.55 24.41 14.70
CA ASP A 535 -0.56 25.33 14.41
C ASP A 535 -0.90 25.30 12.90
N PRO A 536 -1.38 24.15 12.39
CA PRO A 536 -1.64 24.01 10.95
C PRO A 536 -2.85 24.78 10.44
N ASP A 537 -3.69 25.27 11.34
CA ASP A 537 -4.79 26.17 11.01
C ASP A 537 -4.33 27.66 11.00
N SER A 538 -3.10 27.96 11.41
CA SER A 538 -2.53 29.32 11.52
C SER A 538 -3.39 30.26 12.39
N THR A 539 -3.91 29.74 13.51
CA THR A 539 -4.83 30.47 14.40
C THR A 539 -4.16 30.97 15.67
N GLY A 540 -2.95 30.50 15.98
CA GLY A 540 -2.30 30.66 17.28
C GLY A 540 -2.88 29.77 18.39
N VAL A 541 -3.91 28.96 18.11
CA VAL A 541 -4.50 28.02 19.07
C VAL A 541 -3.81 26.67 18.93
N HIS A 542 -3.27 26.18 20.04
CA HIS A 542 -2.52 24.92 20.08
C HIS A 542 -3.35 23.78 20.68
N ILE A 543 -3.18 22.58 20.12
CA ILE A 543 -3.78 21.35 20.64
C ILE A 543 -2.67 20.55 21.32
N TYR A 544 -2.77 20.41 22.63
CA TYR A 544 -1.69 19.83 23.44
C TYR A 544 -1.72 18.29 23.50
N SER A 545 -2.84 17.66 23.14
CA SER A 545 -2.99 16.22 23.03
C SER A 545 -4.09 15.85 22.03
N LEU A 546 -3.77 14.95 21.11
CA LEU A 546 -4.70 14.39 20.12
C LEU A 546 -5.24 13.02 20.52
N GLY A 547 -4.69 12.42 21.59
CA GLY A 547 -4.93 11.05 21.99
C GLY A 547 -3.86 10.54 22.93
N VAL A 548 -3.92 9.25 23.25
CA VAL A 548 -2.93 8.59 24.11
C VAL A 548 -1.97 7.72 23.31
N HIS A 549 -0.69 7.80 23.66
CA HIS A 549 0.37 6.96 23.12
C HIS A 549 1.02 6.14 24.24
N GLU A 550 1.27 4.86 23.97
CA GLU A 550 2.16 3.97 24.71
C GLU A 550 2.43 2.73 23.84
N HIS A 551 3.35 1.87 24.30
CA HIS A 551 3.58 0.55 23.73
C HIS A 551 3.09 -0.55 24.67
N TRP A 552 2.71 -1.69 24.09
CA TRP A 552 2.37 -2.87 24.87
C TRP A 552 3.57 -3.43 25.64
N ASN A 553 3.30 -4.30 26.61
CA ASN A 553 4.31 -5.03 27.37
C ASN A 553 5.21 -5.90 26.49
N ASN A 554 4.62 -6.68 25.57
CA ASN A 554 5.33 -7.52 24.62
C ASN A 554 4.39 -8.02 23.50
N ALA A 555 4.98 -8.52 22.41
CA ALA A 555 4.24 -8.97 21.23
C ALA A 555 3.45 -10.28 21.43
N ILE A 556 3.64 -11.00 22.54
CA ILE A 556 2.88 -12.22 22.85
C ILE A 556 1.57 -11.83 23.53
N ASP A 557 1.66 -11.14 24.68
CA ASP A 557 0.51 -10.79 25.52
C ASP A 557 -0.28 -9.59 24.99
N LYS A 558 0.41 -8.66 24.31
CA LYS A 558 -0.13 -7.43 23.70
C LYS A 558 -0.98 -6.61 24.69
N LYS A 559 -0.49 -6.44 25.91
CA LYS A 559 -1.20 -5.71 26.98
C LYS A 559 -0.68 -4.29 27.13
N TYR A 560 -1.60 -3.34 27.07
CA TYR A 560 -1.36 -1.93 27.39
C TYR A 560 -1.77 -1.61 28.83
N SER A 561 -1.50 -0.39 29.29
CA SER A 561 -1.71 0.02 30.68
C SER A 561 -3.16 -0.16 31.16
N ARG A 562 -4.17 0.10 30.31
CA ARG A 562 -5.57 -0.18 30.71
C ARG A 562 -5.87 -1.67 30.75
N ASN A 563 -5.26 -2.47 29.89
CA ASN A 563 -5.42 -3.93 29.95
C ASN A 563 -4.82 -4.52 31.24
N LEU A 564 -3.75 -3.90 31.75
CA LEU A 564 -3.06 -4.30 32.99
C LEU A 564 -3.67 -3.68 34.26
N GLY A 565 -4.56 -2.69 34.11
CA GLY A 565 -5.11 -1.95 35.25
C GLY A 565 -4.11 -1.00 35.92
N THR A 566 -3.01 -0.65 35.24
CA THR A 566 -1.91 0.17 35.78
C THR A 566 -2.02 1.64 35.43
N GLY A 567 -2.90 2.03 34.51
CA GLY A 567 -3.07 3.42 34.10
C GLY A 567 -4.23 3.66 33.11
N ASN A 568 -4.49 4.92 32.81
CA ASN A 568 -5.58 5.38 31.94
C ASN A 568 -5.20 5.39 30.43
N GLY A 569 -4.22 4.57 30.05
CA GLY A 569 -3.62 4.56 28.72
C GLY A 569 -4.48 3.89 27.62
N ILE A 570 -3.86 3.06 26.78
CA ILE A 570 -4.51 2.29 25.72
C ILE A 570 -5.17 1.03 26.31
N GLU A 571 -6.36 0.68 25.79
CA GLU A 571 -6.98 -0.64 25.94
C GLU A 571 -7.00 -1.32 24.56
N LEU A 572 -6.19 -2.37 24.35
CA LEU A 572 -6.37 -3.24 23.18
C LEU A 572 -7.48 -4.25 23.48
N LYS A 573 -8.61 -4.12 22.79
CA LYS A 573 -9.75 -5.03 22.88
C LYS A 573 -9.73 -6.01 21.72
N SER A 574 -9.21 -7.21 21.95
CA SER A 574 -9.29 -8.30 20.96
C SER A 574 -10.72 -8.84 20.86
N VAL A 575 -11.12 -9.15 19.63
CA VAL A 575 -12.38 -9.81 19.30
C VAL A 575 -12.06 -10.99 18.40
N GLU A 576 -12.20 -12.20 18.95
CA GLU A 576 -12.06 -13.46 18.23
C GLU A 576 -13.45 -14.02 17.90
N GLN A 577 -13.67 -14.38 16.63
CA GLN A 577 -14.84 -15.06 16.05
C GLN A 577 -16.25 -14.69 16.59
N GLY A 578 -16.90 -13.76 15.86
CA GLY A 578 -18.28 -13.88 15.36
C GLY A 578 -19.43 -14.06 16.36
N ARG A 579 -19.96 -12.96 16.90
CA ARG A 579 -21.42 -12.90 17.12
C ARG A 579 -22.11 -12.78 15.75
N PRO A 580 -23.29 -13.42 15.54
CA PRO A 580 -24.14 -13.09 14.40
C PRO A 580 -24.47 -11.59 14.46
N THR A 581 -24.21 -10.88 13.36
CA THR A 581 -24.37 -9.42 13.27
C THR A 581 -25.70 -9.08 12.61
N SER A 582 -26.26 -7.92 12.94
CA SER A 582 -27.51 -7.41 12.37
C SER A 582 -27.35 -6.81 10.97
N VAL A 583 -26.12 -6.71 10.44
CA VAL A 583 -25.89 -6.49 9.02
C VAL A 583 -26.26 -7.76 8.27
N ALA A 584 -27.56 -7.94 8.06
CA ALA A 584 -28.06 -8.70 6.95
C ALA A 584 -27.61 -7.97 5.66
N GLY A 585 -26.38 -8.25 5.21
CA GLY A 585 -26.25 -8.55 3.80
C GLY A 585 -27.22 -9.70 3.60
N GLN A 586 -28.39 -9.38 3.03
CA GLN A 586 -29.54 -10.25 2.79
C GLN A 586 -29.31 -11.63 3.39
N GLU A 587 -29.96 -11.98 4.52
CA GLU A 587 -29.95 -13.37 5.01
C GLU A 587 -29.90 -14.23 3.75
N ILE A 588 -28.95 -15.16 3.63
CA ILE A 588 -29.19 -16.27 2.74
C ILE A 588 -30.33 -17.01 3.45
N GLY A 589 -31.53 -16.44 3.35
CA GLY A 589 -32.77 -17.11 3.55
C GLY A 589 -32.60 -18.37 2.76
N THR A 590 -33.07 -19.45 3.36
CA THR A 590 -33.31 -20.69 2.67
C THR A 590 -33.68 -20.37 1.22
N PRO A 591 -32.78 -20.66 0.25
CA PRO A 591 -32.82 -20.03 -1.06
C PRO A 591 -34.22 -20.15 -1.64
N GLU A 592 -34.96 -19.07 -1.84
CA GLU A 592 -36.41 -19.18 -2.16
C GLU A 592 -36.69 -20.08 -3.38
N TYR A 593 -35.71 -20.21 -4.27
CA TYR A 593 -35.79 -20.97 -5.50
C TYR A 593 -34.59 -21.93 -5.65
N PHE A 594 -34.84 -23.05 -6.32
CA PHE A 594 -33.77 -23.92 -6.80
C PHE A 594 -32.92 -23.19 -7.84
N THR A 595 -31.60 -23.11 -7.61
CA THR A 595 -30.66 -22.51 -8.58
C THR A 595 -29.49 -23.44 -8.87
N LEU A 596 -29.09 -23.51 -10.14
CA LEU A 596 -27.87 -24.18 -10.59
C LEU A 596 -27.00 -23.15 -11.31
N ASN A 597 -25.89 -22.77 -10.69
CA ASN A 597 -24.99 -21.75 -11.21
C ASN A 597 -24.08 -22.34 -12.29
N GLN A 598 -23.56 -21.45 -13.13
CA GLN A 598 -22.54 -21.79 -14.10
C GLN A 598 -21.27 -22.24 -13.36
N ASN A 599 -20.70 -23.37 -13.77
CA ASN A 599 -19.47 -23.87 -13.19
C ASN A 599 -18.30 -22.88 -13.44
N TYR A 600 -17.38 -22.78 -12.49
CA TYR A 600 -16.19 -21.94 -12.61
C TYR A 600 -14.93 -22.70 -12.14
N PRO A 601 -13.84 -22.67 -12.92
CA PRO A 601 -13.70 -22.07 -14.25
C PRO A 601 -14.58 -22.77 -15.32
N ASN A 602 -14.90 -22.08 -16.42
CA ASN A 602 -15.50 -22.64 -17.63
C ASN A 602 -15.11 -21.78 -18.86
N PRO A 603 -14.30 -22.27 -19.82
CA PRO A 603 -13.74 -23.63 -19.90
C PRO A 603 -12.81 -23.99 -18.73
N PHE A 604 -12.62 -25.28 -18.44
CA PHE A 604 -11.80 -25.76 -17.32
C PHE A 604 -10.84 -26.89 -17.72
N ASN A 605 -9.78 -27.09 -16.93
CA ASN A 605 -8.79 -28.16 -17.09
C ASN A 605 -8.16 -28.56 -15.73
N PRO A 606 -8.28 -29.82 -15.27
CA PRO A 606 -9.41 -30.72 -15.46
C PRO A 606 -10.46 -30.54 -14.37
N THR A 607 -10.30 -29.57 -13.45
CA THR A 607 -11.18 -29.36 -12.30
C THR A 607 -12.02 -28.09 -12.44
N THR A 608 -13.27 -28.15 -11.96
CA THR A 608 -14.19 -27.00 -11.90
C THR A 608 -15.08 -27.09 -10.67
N ASN A 609 -15.60 -25.95 -10.21
CA ASN A 609 -16.55 -25.91 -9.11
C ASN A 609 -17.97 -25.70 -9.66
N ILE A 610 -18.94 -26.47 -9.16
CA ILE A 610 -20.35 -26.35 -9.48
C ILE A 610 -21.07 -25.87 -8.22
N SER A 611 -21.70 -24.71 -8.29
CA SER A 611 -22.49 -24.15 -7.20
C SER A 611 -23.98 -24.28 -7.48
N TYR A 612 -24.77 -24.62 -6.46
CA TYR A 612 -26.22 -24.73 -6.54
C TYR A 612 -26.87 -24.39 -5.21
N SER A 613 -28.14 -24.01 -5.23
CA SER A 613 -28.90 -23.67 -4.01
C SER A 613 -30.24 -24.40 -3.99
N ILE A 614 -30.67 -24.85 -2.82
CA ILE A 614 -31.94 -25.56 -2.62
C ILE A 614 -32.81 -24.90 -1.52
N PRO A 615 -34.11 -24.63 -1.77
CA PRO A 615 -35.04 -24.00 -0.81
C PRO A 615 -35.43 -24.87 0.36
N THR A 616 -35.46 -26.19 0.15
CA THR A 616 -36.00 -27.17 1.09
C THR A 616 -35.17 -28.44 1.08
N ASN A 617 -35.19 -29.18 2.19
CA ASN A 617 -34.48 -30.44 2.33
C ASN A 617 -34.88 -31.40 1.20
N SER A 618 -33.92 -31.73 0.34
CA SER A 618 -34.17 -32.44 -0.92
C SER A 618 -33.07 -33.44 -1.20
N ARG A 619 -33.42 -34.56 -1.85
CA ARG A 619 -32.43 -35.43 -2.49
C ARG A 619 -31.95 -34.75 -3.77
N VAL A 620 -30.67 -34.38 -3.81
CA VAL A 620 -30.02 -33.72 -4.94
C VAL A 620 -29.22 -34.75 -5.71
N VAL A 621 -29.49 -34.85 -7.02
CA VAL A 621 -28.74 -35.69 -7.96
C VAL A 621 -28.15 -34.84 -9.06
N ILE A 622 -26.83 -34.80 -9.17
CA ILE A 622 -26.10 -34.07 -10.21
C ILE A 622 -25.39 -35.06 -11.13
N LYS A 623 -25.80 -35.08 -12.40
CA LYS A 623 -25.28 -35.99 -13.43
C LYS A 623 -24.70 -35.22 -14.61
N ILE A 624 -23.75 -35.84 -15.31
CA ILE A 624 -23.07 -35.30 -16.48
C ILE A 624 -23.52 -36.05 -17.73
N TYR A 625 -23.75 -35.30 -18.81
CA TYR A 625 -24.20 -35.79 -20.11
C TYR A 625 -23.30 -35.24 -21.22
N THR A 626 -23.12 -36.03 -22.28
CA THR A 626 -22.52 -35.54 -23.53
C THR A 626 -23.50 -34.66 -24.32
N ALA A 627 -23.02 -33.99 -25.37
CA ALA A 627 -23.88 -33.27 -26.30
C ALA A 627 -24.96 -34.13 -26.99
N ALA A 628 -24.76 -35.45 -27.07
CA ALA A 628 -25.74 -36.40 -27.58
C ALA A 628 -26.73 -36.90 -26.49
N GLY A 629 -26.66 -36.37 -25.27
CA GLY A 629 -27.54 -36.75 -24.16
C GLY A 629 -27.16 -38.05 -23.44
N ARG A 630 -26.00 -38.65 -23.73
CA ARG A 630 -25.52 -39.85 -23.02
C ARG A 630 -24.98 -39.48 -21.65
N GLU A 631 -25.48 -40.10 -20.58
CA GLU A 631 -24.92 -39.97 -19.22
C GLU A 631 -23.49 -40.52 -19.18
N VAL A 632 -22.56 -39.77 -18.58
CA VAL A 632 -21.14 -40.14 -18.48
C VAL A 632 -20.60 -40.09 -17.05
N GLY A 633 -21.40 -39.65 -16.08
CA GLY A 633 -21.01 -39.67 -14.67
C GLY A 633 -22.04 -39.04 -13.74
N THR A 634 -21.95 -39.38 -12.46
CA THR A 634 -22.70 -38.74 -11.38
C THR A 634 -21.71 -38.03 -10.46
N ILE A 635 -21.91 -36.73 -10.23
CA ILE A 635 -21.06 -35.90 -9.36
C ILE A 635 -21.54 -36.01 -7.91
N GLU A 636 -22.86 -36.00 -7.71
CA GLU A 636 -23.46 -36.05 -6.39
C GLU A 636 -24.82 -36.76 -6.42
N ASN A 637 -25.12 -37.53 -5.38
CA ASN A 637 -26.43 -38.14 -5.14
C ASN A 637 -26.62 -38.27 -3.63
N THR A 638 -27.07 -37.19 -2.98
CA THR A 638 -27.23 -37.15 -1.53
C THR A 638 -28.43 -36.32 -1.10
N VAL A 639 -28.87 -36.49 0.15
CA VAL A 639 -29.87 -35.62 0.77
C VAL A 639 -29.14 -34.40 1.34
N ARG A 640 -29.55 -33.20 0.90
CA ARG A 640 -29.02 -31.93 1.37
C ARG A 640 -30.13 -31.14 2.07
N SER A 641 -29.78 -30.46 3.15
CA SER A 641 -30.67 -29.52 3.83
C SER A 641 -30.84 -28.25 2.99
N ALA A 642 -31.84 -27.42 3.26
CA ALA A 642 -31.98 -26.14 2.58
C ALA A 642 -30.69 -25.28 2.72
N GLY A 643 -30.20 -24.72 1.62
CA GLY A 643 -28.94 -23.96 1.59
C GLY A 643 -28.24 -23.92 0.24
N THR A 644 -27.09 -23.24 0.20
CA THR A 644 -26.23 -23.12 -0.99
C THR A 644 -24.99 -23.98 -0.83
N TYR A 645 -24.65 -24.74 -1.87
CA TYR A 645 -23.58 -25.72 -1.88
C TYR A 645 -22.66 -25.49 -3.08
N THR A 646 -21.37 -25.78 -2.90
CA THR A 646 -20.38 -25.80 -3.97
C THR A 646 -19.65 -27.13 -3.93
N ILE A 647 -19.61 -27.83 -5.07
CA ILE A 647 -18.93 -29.11 -5.23
C ILE A 647 -17.81 -28.98 -6.26
N SER A 648 -16.64 -29.54 -5.95
CA SER A 648 -15.52 -29.64 -6.88
C SER A 648 -15.68 -30.89 -7.73
N PHE A 649 -15.54 -30.75 -9.04
CA PHE A 649 -15.62 -31.85 -10.02
C PHE A 649 -14.28 -31.97 -10.77
N ASP A 650 -13.68 -33.15 -10.71
CA ASP A 650 -12.47 -33.51 -11.47
C ASP A 650 -12.85 -34.36 -12.71
N ALA A 651 -12.61 -33.83 -13.89
CA ALA A 651 -12.94 -34.43 -15.17
C ALA A 651 -11.76 -35.11 -15.87
N LYS A 652 -10.68 -35.48 -15.18
CA LYS A 652 -9.50 -36.14 -15.78
C LYS A 652 -9.85 -37.33 -16.68
N HIS A 653 -10.90 -38.08 -16.34
CA HIS A 653 -11.35 -39.26 -17.08
C HIS A 653 -12.21 -38.96 -18.33
N LEU A 654 -12.61 -37.70 -18.55
CA LEU A 654 -13.40 -37.27 -19.71
C LEU A 654 -12.50 -36.70 -20.81
N ALA A 655 -12.90 -36.81 -22.08
CA ALA A 655 -12.17 -36.19 -23.20
C ALA A 655 -12.51 -34.69 -23.31
N SER A 656 -11.64 -33.87 -23.90
CA SER A 656 -11.95 -32.47 -24.20
C SER A 656 -13.25 -32.36 -25.00
N GLY A 657 -14.11 -31.40 -24.68
CA GLY A 657 -15.38 -31.23 -25.36
C GLY A 657 -16.44 -30.51 -24.54
N VAL A 658 -17.62 -30.41 -25.14
CA VAL A 658 -18.80 -29.81 -24.52
C VAL A 658 -19.61 -30.88 -23.82
N TYR A 659 -19.94 -30.62 -22.57
CA TYR A 659 -20.79 -31.47 -21.75
C TYR A 659 -21.87 -30.62 -21.07
N PHE A 660 -22.84 -31.32 -20.50
CA PHE A 660 -23.92 -30.72 -19.74
C PHE A 660 -23.99 -31.40 -18.37
N TYR A 661 -24.17 -30.61 -17.32
CA TYR A 661 -24.49 -31.14 -16.01
C TYR A 661 -25.92 -30.77 -15.66
N ARG A 662 -26.65 -31.74 -15.12
CA ARG A 662 -28.04 -31.58 -14.73
C ARG A 662 -28.18 -31.89 -13.26
N LEU A 663 -28.71 -30.92 -12.52
CA LEU A 663 -29.19 -31.08 -11.17
C LEU A 663 -30.67 -31.50 -11.24
N THR A 664 -31.03 -32.55 -10.52
CA THR A 664 -32.41 -33.03 -10.38
C THR A 664 -32.74 -33.22 -8.91
N THR A 665 -33.90 -32.75 -8.50
CA THR A 665 -34.55 -33.02 -7.22
C THR A 665 -35.92 -33.62 -7.47
N HIS A 666 -36.72 -33.87 -6.42
CA HIS A 666 -38.05 -34.43 -6.56
C HIS A 666 -38.98 -33.57 -7.45
N ASN A 667 -38.88 -32.23 -7.34
CA ASN A 667 -39.81 -31.30 -7.99
C ASN A 667 -39.13 -30.32 -8.97
N HIS A 668 -37.80 -30.39 -9.16
CA HIS A 668 -37.07 -29.43 -9.99
C HIS A 668 -35.94 -30.09 -10.78
N SER A 669 -35.66 -29.59 -11.99
CA SER A 669 -34.48 -29.97 -12.76
C SER A 669 -33.90 -28.75 -13.47
N ALA A 670 -32.57 -28.59 -13.39
CA ALA A 670 -31.83 -27.53 -14.05
C ALA A 670 -30.61 -28.10 -14.76
N THR A 671 -30.32 -27.62 -15.97
CA THR A 671 -29.17 -28.08 -16.77
C THR A 671 -28.30 -26.89 -17.17
N LYS A 672 -26.97 -27.04 -17.09
CA LYS A 672 -25.99 -26.05 -17.54
C LYS A 672 -24.90 -26.73 -18.38
N LYS A 673 -24.25 -25.96 -19.24
CA LYS A 673 -23.21 -26.42 -20.16
C LYS A 673 -21.84 -26.13 -19.58
N PHE A 674 -20.90 -27.07 -19.65
CA PHE A 674 -19.49 -26.80 -19.39
C PHE A 674 -18.59 -27.28 -20.54
N VAL A 675 -17.42 -26.67 -20.66
CA VAL A 675 -16.42 -26.95 -21.70
C VAL A 675 -15.14 -27.42 -21.01
N LEU A 676 -14.78 -28.69 -21.22
CA LEU A 676 -13.52 -29.25 -20.76
C LEU A 676 -12.48 -29.06 -21.85
N ILE A 677 -11.33 -28.48 -21.50
CA ILE A 677 -10.16 -28.36 -22.38
C ILE A 677 -9.03 -29.13 -21.71
N LYS A 678 -8.42 -30.11 -22.40
CA LYS A 678 -7.20 -30.78 -21.95
C LYS A 678 -5.97 -30.14 -22.55
#